data_AF-A0A4S4N003-F1
#
_entry.id   AF-A0A4S4N003-F1
#
_cell.length_a   1.000
_cell.length_b   1.000
_cell.length_c   1.000
_cell.angle_alpha   90.00
_cell.angle_beta   90.00
_cell.angle_gamma   90.00
#
_symmetry.space_group_name_H-M   'P 1'
#
loop_
_entity.id
_entity.type
_entity.pdbx_description
1 polymer ?
#
loop_
_entity_poly.entity_id
_entity_poly.type
_entity_poly.pdbx_seq_one_letter_code
_entity_poly.pdbx_strand_id
1 'polypeptide(L)'
;MAAQQQQSTSRDDPSSPRASESPAPESPQGDLELELMGLANAVYNLGTTVVNDLTKEKDKPGGGKQVGLRVNNVINHLANIDNLSQQITTMVPMQVLAEIDNSRNPGTLTRDRLERAATENQFMNGKIQAISAYRSYFDEALVQYFPELESYLNGTAPEVQHSAPATTSEDGLNGAAQQSFVPNHLQGTSLVTGLLLLNITIFTDRHREELVQTIIDDVDRVIKSENGVEAGRLTNEDAAQALLAVKSLGKMPSGSKVIGREANLATLLAISKVLDSDTVASSEALRCVANCMLLVEEARIVFVSKAVGGGQAMVSLLEFAFNLLLHYPKIVDVPESEKEDKGKGKSKESKEGDAADKVMGDCWSDKLDGMLPPLLRLLNTLPPTFPAPLAVPLTHVIHALITVPVTSSLKSVWFPVLSNPASPHGSASSKTSSPASSPRSTGNELQQGSTQNTSPPHKDAKMGAFDRALSKFAVSRRSPSPTNPQDTLLRAYDLLDVTLSHYMPGDIEADDLSVRELCKTETDSALDDIMCPLVLLITKLCNSGEASRKRMRAWILPEDLDRTSPLETRPDFLGRCIRLLFCVHHPRLKDATGEMLYAVCDSDANVLMSYVGYGNVAGFLFNKGILSAPPAGSASAAPHITPSGAEIDPITGTVKTEKPSIEMTEEEKEAEAEKLFVLFDRLERSGALPPNQNPMRKAIAEGKLG
;
A
#
# COMPACT_ATOMS: atom_id res chain seq x y z
N MET A 1 -52.56 -72.01 -41.88
CA MET A 1 -52.44 -72.10 -40.42
C MET A 1 -51.54 -70.95 -39.98
N ALA A 2 -52.12 -69.99 -39.23
CA ALA A 2 -51.49 -68.97 -38.36
C ALA A 2 -50.41 -68.03 -38.97
N ALA A 3 -50.39 -66.72 -38.71
CA ALA A 3 -51.29 -65.81 -38.01
C ALA A 3 -50.87 -64.38 -38.40
N GLN A 4 -51.87 -63.51 -38.58
CA GLN A 4 -51.72 -62.06 -38.60
C GLN A 4 -51.19 -61.58 -37.25
N GLN A 5 -50.22 -60.67 -37.25
CA GLN A 5 -49.91 -59.82 -36.09
C GLN A 5 -50.16 -58.36 -36.42
N GLN A 6 -51.36 -57.94 -35.99
CA GLN A 6 -51.84 -56.65 -35.52
C GLN A 6 -50.88 -55.44 -35.62
N GLN A 7 -51.35 -54.44 -36.37
CA GLN A 7 -51.09 -53.02 -36.12
C GLN A 7 -51.60 -52.65 -34.72
N SER A 8 -50.69 -52.30 -33.82
CA SER A 8 -51.00 -51.56 -32.60
C SER A 8 -50.64 -50.09 -32.82
N THR A 9 -51.65 -49.25 -33.03
CA THR A 9 -51.54 -47.79 -32.97
C THR A 9 -51.32 -47.36 -31.52
N SER A 10 -50.06 -47.20 -31.11
CA SER A 10 -49.72 -46.51 -29.86
C SER A 10 -49.90 -45.01 -30.08
N ARG A 11 -50.77 -44.39 -29.28
CA ARG A 11 -50.95 -42.94 -29.20
C ARG A 11 -49.62 -42.29 -28.79
N ASP A 12 -49.20 -41.30 -29.57
CA ASP A 12 -48.02 -40.49 -29.31
C ASP A 12 -48.14 -39.73 -27.97
N ASP A 13 -47.07 -39.80 -27.18
CA ASP A 13 -46.86 -38.99 -25.98
C ASP A 13 -46.43 -37.57 -26.42
N PRO A 14 -47.13 -36.50 -26.03
CA PRO A 14 -46.83 -35.13 -26.46
C PRO A 14 -45.54 -34.56 -25.83
N SER A 15 -44.85 -35.30 -24.96
CA SER A 15 -43.62 -34.87 -24.27
C SER A 15 -42.31 -35.36 -24.89
N SER A 16 -42.36 -36.13 -26.00
CA SER A 16 -41.15 -36.59 -26.68
C SER A 16 -40.57 -35.46 -27.55
N PRO A 17 -39.27 -35.11 -27.44
CA PRO A 17 -38.66 -34.12 -28.31
C PRO A 17 -38.69 -34.67 -29.74
N ARG A 18 -39.57 -34.08 -30.56
CA ARG A 18 -39.67 -34.31 -31.99
C ARG A 18 -38.26 -34.32 -32.58
N ALA A 19 -37.92 -35.36 -33.34
CA ALA A 19 -36.75 -35.31 -34.20
C ALA A 19 -36.88 -34.05 -35.06
N SER A 20 -35.95 -33.12 -34.87
CA SER A 20 -35.88 -31.88 -35.61
C SER A 20 -35.68 -32.19 -37.09
N GLU A 21 -36.76 -32.24 -37.86
CA GLU A 21 -36.69 -31.97 -39.30
C GLU A 21 -36.41 -30.48 -39.45
N SER A 22 -35.14 -30.10 -39.26
CA SER A 22 -34.65 -28.81 -39.73
C SER A 22 -34.74 -28.82 -41.25
N PRO A 23 -35.39 -27.82 -41.90
CA PRO A 23 -35.34 -27.70 -43.35
C PRO A 23 -33.88 -27.60 -43.79
N ALA A 24 -33.52 -28.24 -44.90
CA ALA A 24 -32.17 -28.17 -45.45
C ALA A 24 -31.77 -26.69 -45.61
N PRO A 25 -30.58 -26.29 -45.14
CA PRO A 25 -30.18 -24.89 -45.16
C PRO A 25 -30.09 -24.38 -46.60
N GLU A 26 -30.86 -23.34 -46.94
CA GLU A 26 -30.79 -22.62 -48.23
C GLU A 26 -29.50 -21.77 -48.31
N SER A 27 -28.34 -22.41 -48.30
CA SER A 27 -27.04 -21.77 -48.22
C SER A 27 -26.00 -22.57 -49.02
N PRO A 28 -24.80 -22.01 -49.35
CA PRO A 28 -23.72 -22.73 -50.01
C PRO A 28 -23.27 -24.02 -49.27
N GLN A 29 -23.71 -24.22 -48.02
CA GLN A 29 -23.49 -25.46 -47.26
C GLN A 29 -24.43 -26.60 -47.71
N GLY A 30 -25.67 -26.28 -48.12
CA GLY A 30 -26.61 -27.28 -48.65
C GLY A 30 -26.16 -27.83 -50.01
N ASP A 31 -25.60 -26.96 -50.86
CA ASP A 31 -25.01 -27.38 -52.14
C ASP A 31 -23.79 -28.29 -51.93
N LEU A 32 -22.95 -27.99 -50.93
CA LEU A 32 -21.84 -28.86 -50.55
C LEU A 32 -22.31 -30.22 -50.02
N GLU A 33 -23.36 -30.23 -49.18
CA GLU A 33 -23.93 -31.48 -48.65
C GLU A 33 -24.45 -32.38 -49.76
N LEU A 34 -25.12 -31.80 -50.76
CA LEU A 34 -25.63 -32.53 -51.92
C LEU A 34 -24.48 -33.13 -52.76
N GLU A 35 -23.43 -32.35 -53.02
CA GLU A 35 -22.25 -32.82 -53.78
C GLU A 35 -21.43 -33.87 -53.01
N LEU A 36 -21.29 -33.75 -51.68
CA LEU A 36 -20.63 -34.78 -50.86
C LEU A 36 -21.43 -36.09 -50.84
N MET A 37 -22.76 -36.01 -50.76
CA MET A 37 -23.63 -37.18 -50.87
C MET A 37 -23.55 -37.81 -52.27
N GLY A 38 -23.44 -36.99 -53.32
CA GLY A 38 -23.17 -37.40 -54.69
C GLY A 38 -21.83 -38.14 -54.82
N LEU A 39 -20.76 -37.59 -54.25
CA LEU A 39 -19.43 -38.20 -54.22
C LEU A 39 -19.44 -39.55 -53.50
N ALA A 40 -20.07 -39.64 -52.33
CA ALA A 40 -20.17 -40.90 -51.58
C ALA A 40 -20.85 -42.00 -52.41
N ASN A 41 -21.96 -41.66 -53.09
CA ASN A 41 -22.64 -42.56 -54.02
C ASN A 41 -21.76 -42.91 -55.23
N ALA A 42 -21.01 -41.96 -55.78
CA ALA A 42 -20.10 -42.20 -56.89
C ALA A 42 -18.95 -43.15 -56.52
N VAL A 43 -18.39 -43.01 -55.32
CA VAL A 43 -17.35 -43.91 -54.77
C VAL A 43 -17.91 -45.31 -54.49
N TYR A 44 -19.11 -45.41 -53.94
CA TYR A 44 -19.78 -46.69 -53.75
C TYR A 44 -20.05 -47.41 -55.09
N ASN A 45 -20.55 -46.67 -56.09
CA ASN A 45 -20.77 -47.16 -57.44
C ASN A 45 -19.46 -47.55 -58.14
N LEU A 46 -18.36 -46.83 -57.88
CA LEU A 46 -17.03 -47.20 -58.36
C LEU A 46 -16.57 -48.51 -57.72
N GLY A 47 -16.70 -48.66 -56.41
CA GLY A 47 -16.33 -49.88 -55.68
C GLY A 47 -17.07 -51.12 -56.20
N THR A 48 -18.39 -51.03 -56.36
CA THR A 48 -19.20 -52.11 -56.94
C THR A 48 -18.83 -52.40 -58.41
N THR A 49 -18.51 -51.37 -59.21
CA THR A 49 -18.06 -51.55 -60.60
C THR A 49 -16.68 -52.21 -60.68
N VAL A 50 -15.75 -51.87 -59.78
CA VAL A 50 -14.42 -52.50 -59.72
C VAL A 50 -14.52 -53.98 -59.36
N VAL A 51 -15.35 -54.33 -58.37
CA VAL A 51 -15.61 -55.74 -58.01
C VAL A 51 -16.25 -56.50 -59.19
N ASN A 52 -17.19 -55.87 -59.90
CA ASN A 52 -17.85 -56.46 -61.08
C ASN A 52 -16.91 -56.61 -62.29
N ASP A 53 -15.96 -55.69 -62.50
CA ASP A 53 -14.97 -55.77 -63.58
C ASP A 53 -13.80 -56.72 -63.24
N LEU A 54 -13.50 -56.95 -61.95
CA LEU A 54 -12.52 -57.96 -61.50
C LEU A 54 -13.06 -59.39 -61.58
N THR A 55 -14.38 -59.57 -61.44
CA THR A 55 -15.05 -60.89 -61.46
C THR A 55 -15.47 -61.35 -62.86
N LYS A 56 -15.40 -60.47 -63.88
CA LYS A 56 -15.72 -60.82 -65.28
C LYS A 56 -14.48 -61.32 -66.03
N GLU A 57 -14.50 -62.60 -66.43
CA GLU A 57 -13.51 -63.17 -67.34
C GLU A 57 -13.54 -62.52 -68.74
N LYS A 58 -12.36 -62.50 -69.37
CA LYS A 58 -11.90 -61.62 -70.47
C LYS A 58 -12.55 -61.88 -71.85
N ASP A 59 -13.65 -62.62 -71.93
CA ASP A 59 -14.10 -63.28 -73.17
C ASP A 59 -15.35 -62.69 -73.85
N LYS A 60 -15.59 -61.37 -73.72
CA LYS A 60 -16.56 -60.67 -74.60
C LYS A 60 -15.92 -59.48 -75.31
N PRO A 61 -15.65 -59.58 -76.63
CA PRO A 61 -15.12 -58.47 -77.41
C PRO A 61 -16.21 -57.41 -77.58
N GLY A 62 -16.03 -56.25 -76.94
CA GLY A 62 -16.94 -55.11 -76.98
C GLY A 62 -17.42 -54.59 -75.62
N GLY A 63 -17.16 -55.31 -74.52
CA GLY A 63 -17.46 -54.83 -73.16
C GLY A 63 -16.33 -53.96 -72.61
N GLY A 64 -16.31 -52.67 -72.97
CA GLY A 64 -15.34 -51.72 -72.41
C GLY A 64 -15.42 -51.66 -70.87
N LYS A 65 -14.27 -51.65 -70.20
CA LYS A 65 -14.20 -51.51 -68.73
C LYS A 65 -14.87 -50.22 -68.30
N GLN A 66 -15.95 -50.31 -67.51
CA GLN A 66 -16.74 -49.13 -67.09
C GLN A 66 -16.09 -48.38 -65.93
N VAL A 67 -15.06 -48.96 -65.31
CA VAL A 67 -14.28 -48.34 -64.22
C VAL A 67 -13.76 -46.96 -64.63
N GLY A 68 -13.24 -46.77 -65.84
CA GLY A 68 -12.72 -45.46 -66.29
C GLY A 68 -13.77 -44.35 -66.27
N LEU A 69 -15.00 -44.66 -66.70
CA LEU A 69 -16.12 -43.72 -66.67
C LEU A 69 -16.55 -43.38 -65.24
N ARG A 70 -16.55 -44.39 -64.34
CA ARG A 70 -16.89 -44.18 -62.92
C ARG A 70 -15.82 -43.39 -62.18
N VAL A 71 -14.53 -43.60 -62.50
CA VAL A 71 -13.42 -42.79 -61.99
C VAL A 71 -13.57 -41.34 -62.42
N ASN A 72 -13.91 -41.08 -63.70
CA ASN A 72 -14.15 -39.73 -64.17
C ASN A 72 -15.33 -39.05 -63.44
N ASN A 73 -16.39 -39.79 -63.08
CA ASN A 73 -17.48 -39.23 -62.27
C ASN A 73 -17.02 -38.85 -60.86
N VAL A 74 -16.18 -39.67 -60.22
CA VAL A 74 -15.60 -39.33 -58.91
C VAL A 74 -14.69 -38.10 -59.01
N ILE A 75 -13.86 -38.02 -60.06
CA ILE A 75 -13.00 -36.85 -60.32
C ILE A 75 -13.83 -35.59 -60.54
N ASN A 76 -14.95 -35.67 -61.28
CA ASN A 76 -15.84 -34.53 -61.50
C ASN A 76 -16.47 -34.03 -60.19
N HIS A 77 -16.94 -34.94 -59.32
CA HIS A 77 -17.45 -34.54 -58.00
C HIS A 77 -16.37 -33.92 -57.11
N LEU A 78 -15.14 -34.46 -57.11
CA LEU A 78 -14.01 -33.87 -56.39
C LEU A 78 -13.64 -32.47 -56.92
N ALA A 79 -13.68 -32.27 -58.24
CA ALA A 79 -13.43 -30.97 -58.86
C ALA A 79 -14.52 -29.95 -58.51
N ASN A 80 -15.79 -30.38 -58.44
CA ASN A 80 -16.89 -29.52 -58.02
C ASN A 80 -16.75 -29.10 -56.55
N ILE A 81 -16.37 -30.04 -55.66
CA ILE A 81 -16.13 -29.75 -54.24
C ILE A 81 -14.97 -28.77 -54.05
N ASP A 82 -13.88 -28.89 -54.83
CA ASP A 82 -12.75 -27.95 -54.78
C ASP A 82 -13.15 -26.54 -55.19
N ASN A 83 -14.00 -26.39 -56.22
CA ASN A 83 -14.57 -25.09 -56.61
C ASN A 83 -15.49 -24.50 -55.52
N LEU A 84 -16.31 -25.35 -54.87
CA LEU A 84 -17.19 -24.94 -53.76
C LEU A 84 -16.41 -24.55 -52.50
N SER A 85 -15.23 -25.14 -52.27
CA SER A 85 -14.40 -24.86 -51.10
C SER A 85 -14.04 -23.37 -50.97
N GLN A 86 -13.88 -22.66 -52.09
CA GLN A 86 -13.55 -21.23 -52.12
C GLN A 86 -14.69 -20.34 -51.59
N GLN A 87 -15.93 -20.85 -51.58
CA GLN A 87 -17.13 -20.10 -51.20
C GLN A 87 -17.57 -20.37 -49.75
N ILE A 88 -16.94 -21.34 -49.08
CA ILE A 88 -17.33 -21.78 -47.73
C ILE A 88 -16.35 -21.22 -46.71
N THR A 89 -16.82 -20.25 -45.92
CA THR A 89 -16.02 -19.57 -44.88
C THR A 89 -16.24 -20.18 -43.49
N THR A 90 -16.93 -21.32 -43.41
CA THR A 90 -17.36 -21.91 -42.15
C THR A 90 -16.18 -22.50 -41.39
N MET A 91 -15.95 -21.99 -40.19
CA MET A 91 -14.88 -22.46 -39.31
C MET A 91 -15.31 -23.77 -38.62
N VAL A 92 -14.54 -24.83 -38.82
CA VAL A 92 -14.75 -26.11 -38.12
C VAL A 92 -13.90 -26.14 -36.85
N PRO A 93 -14.48 -26.43 -35.67
CA PRO A 93 -13.71 -26.54 -34.44
C PRO A 93 -12.67 -27.66 -34.52
N MET A 94 -11.42 -27.38 -34.13
CA MET A 94 -10.32 -28.36 -34.14
C MET A 94 -10.62 -29.62 -33.31
N GLN A 95 -11.47 -29.53 -32.28
CA GLN A 95 -11.89 -30.69 -31.49
C GLN A 95 -12.69 -31.71 -32.31
N VAL A 96 -13.48 -31.27 -33.29
CA VAL A 96 -14.22 -32.17 -34.17
C VAL A 96 -13.23 -32.96 -35.04
N LEU A 97 -12.21 -32.28 -35.57
CA LEU A 97 -11.16 -32.91 -36.37
C LEU A 97 -10.34 -33.92 -35.55
N ALA A 98 -9.98 -33.56 -34.31
CA ALA A 98 -9.26 -34.46 -33.42
C ALA A 98 -10.06 -35.73 -33.04
N GLU A 99 -11.39 -35.63 -32.88
CA GLU A 99 -12.24 -36.81 -32.62
C GLU A 99 -12.37 -37.69 -33.88
N ILE A 100 -12.40 -37.09 -35.08
CA ILE A 100 -12.37 -37.82 -36.35
C ILE A 100 -11.04 -38.59 -36.50
N ASP A 101 -9.90 -37.94 -36.22
CA ASP A 101 -8.58 -38.58 -36.23
C ASP A 101 -8.50 -39.76 -35.24
N ASN A 102 -9.21 -39.66 -34.11
CA ASN A 102 -9.34 -40.72 -33.11
C ASN A 102 -10.43 -41.76 -33.45
N SER A 103 -10.94 -41.77 -34.68
CA SER A 103 -11.99 -42.71 -35.15
C SER A 103 -13.29 -42.65 -34.35
N ARG A 104 -13.61 -41.51 -33.74
CA ARG A 104 -14.82 -41.30 -32.94
C ARG A 104 -15.87 -40.54 -33.75
N ASN A 105 -17.15 -40.85 -33.50
CA ASN A 105 -18.24 -40.23 -34.26
C ASN A 105 -18.39 -38.75 -33.85
N PRO A 106 -18.22 -37.78 -34.77
CA PRO A 106 -18.30 -36.35 -34.46
C PRO A 106 -19.70 -35.91 -33.96
N GLY A 107 -20.73 -36.71 -34.20
CA GLY A 107 -22.07 -36.50 -33.67
C GLY A 107 -22.16 -36.63 -32.15
N THR A 108 -21.23 -37.35 -31.50
CA THR A 108 -21.21 -37.42 -30.02
C THR A 108 -20.81 -36.08 -29.42
N LEU A 109 -19.79 -35.42 -29.97
CA LEU A 109 -19.36 -34.10 -29.51
C LEU A 109 -20.47 -33.07 -29.68
N THR A 110 -21.20 -33.12 -30.80
CA THR A 110 -22.33 -32.22 -31.05
C THR A 110 -23.45 -32.44 -30.04
N ARG A 111 -23.80 -33.70 -29.76
CA ARG A 111 -24.80 -34.06 -28.74
C ARG A 111 -24.39 -33.57 -27.35
N ASP A 112 -23.16 -33.87 -26.92
CA ASP A 112 -22.67 -33.51 -25.58
C ASP A 112 -22.67 -31.98 -25.38
N ARG A 113 -22.30 -31.23 -26.43
CA ARG A 113 -22.33 -29.75 -26.40
C ARG A 113 -23.75 -29.21 -26.34
N LEU A 114 -24.67 -29.81 -27.09
CA LEU A 114 -26.07 -29.40 -27.11
C LEU A 114 -26.76 -29.72 -25.78
N GLU A 115 -26.55 -30.91 -25.22
CA GLU A 115 -27.08 -31.31 -23.91
C GLU A 115 -26.53 -30.41 -22.79
N ARG A 116 -25.23 -30.09 -22.84
CA ARG A 116 -24.64 -29.15 -21.90
C ARG A 116 -25.24 -27.75 -22.01
N ALA A 117 -25.39 -27.23 -23.23
CA ALA A 117 -26.01 -25.94 -23.46
C ALA A 117 -27.48 -25.92 -23.02
N ALA A 118 -28.23 -26.99 -23.27
CA ALA A 118 -29.62 -27.14 -22.82
C ALA A 118 -29.71 -27.15 -21.28
N THR A 119 -28.82 -27.90 -20.62
CA THR A 119 -28.76 -27.97 -19.15
C THR A 119 -28.37 -26.63 -18.55
N GLU A 120 -27.38 -25.94 -19.12
CA GLU A 120 -26.95 -24.61 -18.70
C GLU A 120 -28.08 -23.59 -18.89
N ASN A 121 -28.81 -23.63 -20.02
CA ASN A 121 -29.95 -22.75 -20.28
C ASN A 121 -31.11 -23.02 -19.29
N GLN A 122 -31.43 -24.28 -19.01
CA GLN A 122 -32.45 -24.63 -18.02
C GLN A 122 -32.07 -24.17 -16.62
N PHE A 123 -30.81 -24.38 -16.24
CA PHE A 123 -30.28 -23.92 -14.95
C PHE A 123 -30.31 -22.39 -14.82
N MET A 124 -29.95 -21.68 -15.89
CA MET A 124 -30.04 -20.22 -15.95
C MET A 124 -31.48 -19.74 -15.85
N ASN A 125 -32.42 -20.38 -16.57
CA ASN A 125 -33.84 -20.08 -16.45
C ASN A 125 -34.36 -20.31 -15.02
N GLY A 126 -33.95 -21.41 -14.37
CA GLY A 126 -34.29 -21.67 -12.97
C GLY A 126 -33.75 -20.59 -12.02
N LYS A 127 -32.52 -20.11 -12.24
CA LYS A 127 -31.96 -18.98 -11.48
C LYS A 127 -32.73 -17.68 -11.72
N ILE A 128 -33.09 -17.37 -12.96
CA ILE A 128 -33.87 -16.18 -13.30
C ILE A 128 -35.23 -16.23 -12.60
N GLN A 129 -35.91 -17.39 -12.64
CA GLN A 129 -37.20 -17.59 -11.96
C GLN A 129 -37.08 -17.48 -10.44
N ALA A 130 -36.05 -18.08 -9.84
CA ALA A 130 -35.80 -17.97 -8.41
C ALA A 130 -35.55 -16.52 -7.98
N ILE A 131 -34.79 -15.75 -8.79
CA ILE A 131 -34.53 -14.34 -8.54
C ILE A 131 -35.81 -13.51 -8.69
N SER A 132 -36.64 -13.77 -9.70
CA SER A 132 -37.92 -13.06 -9.85
C SER A 132 -38.89 -13.37 -8.72
N ALA A 133 -38.96 -14.62 -8.26
CA ALA A 133 -39.81 -15.01 -7.14
C ALA A 133 -39.31 -14.38 -5.83
N TYR A 134 -37.98 -14.41 -5.60
CA TYR A 134 -37.38 -13.74 -4.45
C TYR A 134 -37.65 -12.24 -4.45
N ARG A 135 -37.55 -11.58 -5.61
CA ARG A 135 -37.90 -10.17 -5.76
C ARG A 135 -39.36 -9.92 -5.38
N SER A 136 -40.30 -10.73 -5.85
CA SER A 136 -41.71 -10.60 -5.46
C SER A 136 -41.91 -10.69 -3.95
N TYR A 137 -41.34 -11.72 -3.31
CA TYR A 137 -41.44 -11.89 -1.85
C TYR A 137 -40.77 -10.77 -1.07
N PHE A 138 -39.66 -10.24 -1.59
CA PHE A 138 -38.95 -9.14 -0.97
C PHE A 138 -39.71 -7.81 -1.13
N ASP A 139 -40.28 -7.55 -2.30
CA ASP A 139 -41.11 -6.37 -2.56
C ASP A 139 -42.37 -6.42 -1.67
N GLU A 140 -43.01 -7.58 -1.51
CA GLU A 140 -44.11 -7.78 -0.55
C GLU A 140 -43.71 -7.50 0.89
N ALA A 141 -42.56 -8.02 1.34
CA ALA A 141 -42.04 -7.75 2.68
C ALA A 141 -41.69 -6.26 2.85
N LEU A 142 -41.09 -5.62 1.85
CA LEU A 142 -40.76 -4.20 1.89
C LEU A 142 -42.02 -3.33 1.99
N VAL A 143 -43.09 -3.63 1.26
CA VAL A 143 -44.37 -2.92 1.37
C VAL A 143 -44.98 -3.09 2.77
N GLN A 144 -44.87 -4.30 3.35
CA GLN A 144 -45.39 -4.58 4.68
C GLN A 144 -44.69 -3.75 5.78
N TYR A 145 -43.36 -3.61 5.71
CA TYR A 145 -42.58 -2.86 6.70
C TYR A 145 -42.47 -1.37 6.38
N PHE A 146 -42.56 -0.99 5.08
CA PHE A 146 -42.39 0.37 4.58
C PHE A 146 -43.48 0.74 3.55
N PRO A 147 -44.69 1.15 4.01
CA PRO A 147 -45.84 1.41 3.14
C PRO A 147 -45.63 2.54 2.12
N GLU A 148 -44.75 3.49 2.42
CA GLU A 148 -44.43 4.63 1.55
C GLU A 148 -43.73 4.21 0.24
N LEU A 149 -43.13 3.01 0.20
CA LEU A 149 -42.44 2.46 -0.95
C LEU A 149 -43.37 1.75 -1.96
N GLU A 150 -44.63 1.52 -1.61
CA GLU A 150 -45.60 0.82 -2.48
C GLU A 150 -45.78 1.49 -3.85
N SER A 151 -45.82 2.82 -3.87
CA SER A 151 -45.94 3.61 -5.10
C SER A 151 -44.73 3.50 -6.04
N TYR A 152 -43.57 3.11 -5.52
CA TYR A 152 -42.31 3.02 -6.27
C TYR A 152 -42.01 1.60 -6.76
N LEU A 153 -42.51 0.57 -6.07
CA LEU A 153 -42.28 -0.84 -6.39
C LEU A 153 -43.13 -1.33 -7.57
N ASN A 154 -44.36 -0.82 -7.70
CA ASN A 154 -45.27 -1.19 -8.79
C ASN A 154 -44.93 -0.55 -10.15
N GLY A 155 -43.96 0.37 -10.21
CA GLY A 155 -43.60 1.15 -11.41
C GLY A 155 -42.53 0.56 -12.33
N THR A 156 -41.98 -0.62 -12.03
CA THR A 156 -40.89 -1.23 -12.84
C THR A 156 -41.13 -2.70 -13.16
N ALA A 157 -42.10 -2.95 -14.03
CA ALA A 157 -42.12 -4.14 -14.89
C ALA A 157 -41.83 -3.70 -16.33
N PRO A 158 -40.69 -4.07 -16.94
CA PRO A 158 -40.61 -4.09 -18.38
C PRO A 158 -41.47 -5.27 -18.86
N GLU A 159 -42.55 -4.98 -19.57
CA GLU A 159 -43.28 -5.99 -20.36
C GLU A 159 -42.32 -6.59 -21.38
N VAL A 160 -41.75 -7.75 -21.07
CA VAL A 160 -41.19 -8.63 -22.10
C VAL A 160 -42.35 -9.41 -22.68
N GLN A 161 -42.88 -8.92 -23.80
CA GLN A 161 -43.81 -9.66 -24.64
C GLN A 161 -43.10 -10.90 -25.19
N HIS A 162 -43.28 -12.05 -24.51
CA HIS A 162 -43.10 -13.35 -25.15
C HIS A 162 -44.47 -13.94 -25.46
N SER A 163 -44.80 -13.89 -26.75
CA SER A 163 -45.88 -14.65 -27.36
C SER A 163 -45.66 -16.14 -27.15
N ALA A 164 -46.45 -16.77 -26.28
CA ALA A 164 -46.69 -18.20 -26.28
C ALA A 164 -48.19 -18.45 -26.56
N PRO A 165 -48.54 -19.45 -27.39
CA PRO A 165 -49.92 -19.65 -27.83
C PRO A 165 -50.76 -20.28 -26.72
N ALA A 166 -52.00 -19.81 -26.62
CA ALA A 166 -53.01 -20.27 -25.69
C ALA A 166 -53.59 -21.64 -26.09
N THR A 167 -53.76 -22.55 -25.13
CA THR A 167 -54.89 -23.48 -25.08
C THR A 167 -55.32 -23.75 -23.64
N THR A 168 -56.59 -23.46 -23.41
CA THR A 168 -57.46 -23.73 -22.25
C THR A 168 -57.64 -25.22 -21.95
N SER A 169 -57.65 -25.61 -20.67
CA SER A 169 -58.83 -26.15 -19.95
C SER A 169 -58.45 -26.75 -18.59
N GLU A 170 -59.25 -26.38 -17.59
CA GLU A 170 -59.28 -26.82 -16.19
C GLU A 170 -59.49 -28.33 -16.03
N ASP A 171 -58.86 -28.98 -15.03
CA ASP A 171 -59.50 -29.46 -13.78
C ASP A 171 -58.70 -30.57 -13.09
N GLY A 172 -58.63 -30.51 -11.75
CA GLY A 172 -58.45 -31.68 -10.88
C GLY A 172 -57.07 -31.92 -10.25
N LEU A 173 -56.88 -31.44 -9.01
CA LEU A 173 -56.62 -32.28 -7.81
C LEU A 173 -56.05 -31.42 -6.66
N ASN A 174 -56.96 -31.01 -5.79
CA ASN A 174 -56.65 -30.61 -4.42
C ASN A 174 -56.11 -31.82 -3.63
N GLY A 175 -55.10 -31.57 -2.79
CA GLY A 175 -54.88 -32.34 -1.56
C GLY A 175 -53.45 -32.77 -1.31
N ALA A 176 -52.68 -31.95 -0.60
CA ALA A 176 -52.02 -32.33 0.65
C ALA A 176 -51.06 -31.25 1.16
N ALA A 177 -51.11 -31.03 2.48
CA ALA A 177 -50.11 -30.36 3.32
C ALA A 177 -50.05 -28.82 3.32
N GLN A 178 -51.13 -28.18 3.77
CA GLN A 178 -50.99 -27.02 4.66
C GLN A 178 -50.66 -27.54 6.07
N GLN A 179 -49.39 -27.45 6.46
CA GLN A 179 -49.02 -27.32 7.87
C GLN A 179 -48.41 -25.94 8.06
N SER A 180 -49.23 -25.09 8.66
CA SER A 180 -48.85 -23.82 9.26
C SER A 180 -47.68 -24.01 10.21
N PHE A 181 -46.51 -23.51 9.83
CA PHE A 181 -45.44 -23.21 10.78
C PHE A 181 -45.27 -21.71 10.78
N VAL A 182 -45.81 -21.06 11.82
CA VAL A 182 -45.56 -19.66 12.15
C VAL A 182 -44.44 -19.66 13.19
N PRO A 183 -43.22 -19.17 12.90
CA PRO A 183 -42.31 -18.73 13.93
C PRO A 183 -42.44 -17.21 14.08
N ASN A 184 -43.18 -16.81 15.10
CA ASN A 184 -43.11 -15.47 15.69
C ASN A 184 -41.71 -15.28 16.34
N HIS A 185 -40.70 -14.88 15.57
CA HIS A 185 -39.52 -14.10 16.01
C HIS A 185 -38.55 -13.85 14.85
N LEU A 186 -38.92 -12.99 13.89
CA LEU A 186 -38.00 -12.50 12.85
C LEU A 186 -37.94 -10.96 12.93
N GLN A 187 -37.32 -10.47 14.01
CA GLN A 187 -36.92 -9.07 14.17
C GLN A 187 -35.64 -8.81 13.35
N GLY A 188 -35.64 -7.75 12.52
CA GLY A 188 -34.50 -7.00 11.96
C GLY A 188 -33.47 -7.72 11.06
N THR A 189 -32.99 -8.88 11.49
CA THR A 189 -31.84 -9.62 10.97
C THR A 189 -32.03 -10.16 9.54
N SER A 190 -33.26 -10.47 9.11
CA SER A 190 -33.53 -11.09 7.80
C SER A 190 -33.31 -10.15 6.61
N LEU A 191 -33.71 -8.87 6.72
CA LEU A 191 -33.57 -7.88 5.64
C LEU A 191 -32.11 -7.53 5.35
N VAL A 192 -31.30 -7.37 6.41
CA VAL A 192 -29.87 -7.05 6.28
C VAL A 192 -29.07 -8.24 5.74
N THR A 193 -29.45 -9.46 6.16
CA THR A 193 -28.87 -10.70 5.61
C THR A 193 -29.26 -10.90 4.13
N GLY A 194 -30.48 -10.52 3.74
CA GLY A 194 -30.93 -10.50 2.34
C GLY A 194 -30.14 -9.51 1.46
N LEU A 195 -29.86 -8.31 1.97
CA LEU A 195 -29.01 -7.31 1.30
C LEU A 195 -27.56 -7.77 1.10
N LEU A 196 -27.04 -8.60 2.00
CA LEU A 196 -25.70 -9.21 1.88
C LEU A 196 -25.63 -10.34 0.84
N LEU A 197 -26.76 -11.00 0.57
CA LEU A 197 -26.87 -12.11 -0.40
C LEU A 197 -27.21 -11.63 -1.82
N LEU A 198 -27.69 -10.39 -1.97
CA LEU A 198 -28.02 -9.80 -3.26
C LEU A 198 -26.76 -9.41 -4.05
N ASN A 199 -26.70 -9.86 -5.30
CA ASN A 199 -25.68 -9.42 -6.24
C ASN A 199 -25.81 -7.90 -6.39
N ILE A 200 -24.74 -7.16 -6.10
CA ILE A 200 -24.71 -5.69 -6.00
C ILE A 200 -25.25 -5.02 -7.28
N THR A 201 -25.26 -5.72 -8.42
CA THR A 201 -25.76 -5.32 -9.74
C THR A 201 -27.28 -5.26 -9.90
N ILE A 202 -28.08 -5.74 -8.93
CA ILE A 202 -29.55 -5.77 -9.05
C ILE A 202 -30.18 -4.39 -8.80
N PHE A 203 -29.52 -3.53 -8.02
CA PHE A 203 -30.02 -2.18 -7.72
C PHE A 203 -29.64 -1.18 -8.83
N THR A 204 -30.64 -0.46 -9.35
CA THR A 204 -30.40 0.77 -10.12
C THR A 204 -29.67 1.80 -9.25
N ASP A 205 -28.88 2.69 -9.86
CA ASP A 205 -28.09 3.68 -9.11
C ASP A 205 -28.92 4.54 -8.16
N ARG A 206 -30.11 5.02 -8.58
CA ARG A 206 -30.98 5.85 -7.74
C ARG A 206 -31.43 5.16 -6.45
N HIS A 207 -31.94 3.93 -6.56
CA HIS A 207 -32.38 3.17 -5.38
C HIS A 207 -31.23 2.82 -4.43
N ARG A 208 -30.02 2.63 -4.96
CA ARG A 208 -28.82 2.41 -4.13
C ARG A 208 -28.47 3.66 -3.33
N GLU A 209 -28.52 4.83 -3.98
CA GLU A 209 -28.24 6.10 -3.32
C GLU A 209 -29.22 6.40 -2.19
N GLU A 210 -30.52 6.21 -2.44
CA GLU A 210 -31.58 6.37 -1.43
C GLU A 210 -31.39 5.40 -0.26
N LEU A 211 -31.15 4.12 -0.55
CA LEU A 211 -30.94 3.09 0.48
C LEU A 211 -29.71 3.39 1.35
N VAL A 212 -28.59 3.80 0.76
CA VAL A 212 -27.38 4.16 1.52
C VAL A 212 -27.65 5.34 2.45
N GLN A 213 -28.37 6.37 1.98
CA GLN A 213 -28.71 7.52 2.82
C GLN A 213 -29.62 7.11 3.98
N THR A 214 -30.69 6.35 3.72
CA THR A 214 -31.63 5.90 4.76
C THR A 214 -30.94 5.08 5.83
N ILE A 215 -30.04 4.16 5.47
CA ILE A 215 -29.32 3.35 6.45
C ILE A 215 -28.39 4.22 7.32
N ILE A 216 -27.69 5.19 6.72
CA ILE A 216 -26.80 6.10 7.49
C ILE A 216 -27.63 6.94 8.47
N ASP A 217 -28.77 7.48 8.03
CA ASP A 217 -29.66 8.28 8.88
C ASP A 217 -30.25 7.46 10.03
N ASP A 218 -30.64 6.21 9.77
CA ASP A 218 -31.17 5.30 10.80
C ASP A 218 -30.09 4.94 11.83
N VAL A 219 -28.85 4.65 11.39
CA VAL A 219 -27.73 4.36 12.30
C VAL A 219 -27.37 5.60 13.14
N ASP A 220 -27.39 6.81 12.56
CA ASP A 220 -27.14 8.06 13.29
C ASP A 220 -28.20 8.31 14.38
N ARG A 221 -29.47 8.04 14.08
CA ARG A 221 -30.57 8.16 15.06
C ARG A 221 -30.41 7.21 16.24
N VAL A 222 -30.01 5.97 15.98
CA VAL A 222 -29.77 4.95 17.02
C VAL A 222 -28.69 5.42 17.99
N ILE A 223 -27.58 5.95 17.46
CA ILE A 223 -26.40 6.31 18.26
C ILE A 223 -26.61 7.62 19.05
N LYS A 224 -27.41 8.55 18.53
CA LYS A 224 -27.77 9.79 19.24
C LYS A 224 -28.87 9.61 20.29
N SER A 225 -29.56 8.47 20.31
CA SER A 225 -30.62 8.21 21.28
C SER A 225 -30.02 7.82 22.65
N GLU A 226 -29.81 8.80 23.53
CA GLU A 226 -29.22 8.57 24.87
C GLU A 226 -30.13 7.81 25.85
N ASN A 227 -31.41 7.57 25.52
CA ASN A 227 -32.42 7.15 26.50
C ASN A 227 -33.24 5.90 26.15
N GLY A 228 -32.71 4.96 25.36
CA GLY A 228 -33.39 3.67 25.12
C GLY A 228 -34.82 3.80 24.56
N VAL A 229 -35.14 4.96 23.98
CA VAL A 229 -36.40 5.18 23.29
C VAL A 229 -36.21 4.63 21.90
N GLU A 230 -36.90 3.53 21.60
CA GLU A 230 -37.04 2.93 20.28
C GLU A 230 -37.58 3.97 19.29
N ALA A 231 -36.70 4.79 18.71
CA ALA A 231 -37.06 5.82 17.74
C ALA A 231 -36.54 5.51 16.33
N GLY A 232 -36.19 4.24 16.06
CA GLY A 232 -35.65 3.80 14.78
C GLY A 232 -35.97 2.34 14.47
N ARG A 233 -35.89 1.98 13.20
CA ARG A 233 -36.10 0.61 12.67
C ARG A 233 -34.96 -0.36 13.02
N LEU A 234 -33.87 0.15 13.59
CA LEU A 234 -32.63 -0.57 13.91
C LEU A 234 -32.33 -0.46 15.41
N THR A 235 -31.72 -1.50 15.97
CA THR A 235 -31.19 -1.50 17.34
C THR A 235 -29.67 -1.25 17.37
N ASN A 236 -29.09 -0.99 18.55
CA ASN A 236 -27.63 -0.89 18.71
C ASN A 236 -26.90 -2.18 18.27
N GLU A 237 -27.54 -3.35 18.45
CA GLU A 237 -26.98 -4.65 18.03
C GLU A 237 -26.94 -4.81 16.50
N ASP A 238 -27.84 -4.11 15.79
CA ASP A 238 -27.92 -4.15 14.33
C ASP A 238 -26.93 -3.21 13.64
N ALA A 239 -26.32 -2.26 14.38
CA ALA A 239 -25.46 -1.22 13.83
C ALA A 239 -24.27 -1.79 13.02
N ALA A 240 -23.63 -2.85 13.52
CA ALA A 240 -22.52 -3.50 12.82
C ALA A 240 -22.95 -4.10 11.47
N GLN A 241 -24.14 -4.72 11.43
CA GLN A 241 -24.69 -5.32 10.21
C GLN A 241 -25.16 -4.25 9.22
N ALA A 242 -25.79 -3.17 9.70
CA ALA A 242 -26.19 -2.03 8.90
C ALA A 242 -24.98 -1.37 8.21
N LEU A 243 -23.89 -1.13 8.95
CA LEU A 243 -22.65 -0.58 8.41
C LEU A 243 -21.97 -1.53 7.42
N LEU A 244 -22.03 -2.84 7.65
CA LEU A 244 -21.55 -3.83 6.68
C LEU A 244 -22.35 -3.79 5.37
N ALA A 245 -23.67 -3.54 5.45
CA ALA A 245 -24.51 -3.33 4.29
C ALA A 245 -24.10 -2.05 3.53
N VAL A 246 -23.92 -0.92 4.25
CA VAL A 246 -23.43 0.34 3.67
C VAL A 246 -22.09 0.16 2.97
N LYS A 247 -21.14 -0.55 3.60
CA LYS A 247 -19.84 -0.89 2.98
C LYS A 247 -20.01 -1.69 1.69
N SER A 248 -20.94 -2.64 1.67
CA SER A 248 -21.18 -3.50 0.52
C SER A 248 -21.81 -2.72 -0.63
N LEU A 249 -22.79 -1.85 -0.34
CA LEU A 249 -23.40 -0.93 -1.30
C LEU A 249 -22.40 0.13 -1.81
N GLY A 250 -21.50 0.58 -0.93
CA GLY A 250 -20.43 1.54 -1.21
C GLY A 250 -19.32 1.01 -2.11
N LYS A 251 -19.27 -0.30 -2.42
CA LYS A 251 -18.32 -0.82 -3.43
C LYS A 251 -18.59 -0.28 -4.84
N MET A 252 -19.79 0.23 -5.08
CA MET A 252 -20.16 0.89 -6.33
C MET A 252 -19.95 2.41 -6.25
N PRO A 253 -19.57 3.08 -7.34
CA PRO A 253 -19.37 4.53 -7.35
C PRO A 253 -20.61 5.35 -6.93
N SER A 254 -21.82 4.95 -7.33
CA SER A 254 -23.09 5.62 -6.97
C SER A 254 -23.32 5.63 -5.46
N GLY A 255 -23.19 4.47 -4.81
CA GLY A 255 -23.28 4.35 -3.35
C GLY A 255 -22.15 5.10 -2.63
N SER A 256 -20.92 4.99 -3.12
CA SER A 256 -19.76 5.71 -2.55
C SER A 256 -19.91 7.23 -2.63
N LYS A 257 -20.52 7.78 -3.69
CA LYS A 257 -20.78 9.24 -3.79
C LYS A 257 -21.68 9.75 -2.67
N VAL A 258 -22.66 8.95 -2.24
CA VAL A 258 -23.53 9.31 -1.11
C VAL A 258 -22.74 9.26 0.20
N ILE A 259 -21.93 8.22 0.40
CA ILE A 259 -21.04 8.11 1.58
C ILE A 259 -20.09 9.31 1.65
N GLY A 260 -19.57 9.77 0.51
CA GLY A 260 -18.62 10.88 0.39
C GLY A 260 -19.18 12.28 0.63
N ARG A 261 -20.49 12.41 0.89
CA ARG A 261 -21.10 13.69 1.28
C ARG A 261 -20.60 14.14 2.64
N GLU A 262 -20.48 15.46 2.84
CA GLU A 262 -19.93 16.08 4.05
C GLU A 262 -20.64 15.60 5.34
N ALA A 263 -21.98 15.66 5.38
CA ALA A 263 -22.75 15.22 6.53
C ALA A 263 -22.55 13.72 6.84
N ASN A 264 -22.53 12.88 5.81
CA ASN A 264 -22.41 11.43 5.96
C ASN A 264 -21.01 11.01 6.43
N LEU A 265 -19.95 11.64 5.93
CA LEU A 265 -18.59 11.42 6.41
C LEU A 265 -18.42 11.85 7.87
N ALA A 266 -18.98 13.01 8.25
CA ALA A 266 -18.94 13.50 9.63
C ALA A 266 -19.68 12.53 10.58
N THR A 267 -20.87 12.08 10.17
CA THR A 267 -21.66 11.09 10.90
C THR A 267 -20.90 9.77 11.06
N LEU A 268 -20.38 9.17 9.98
CA LEU A 268 -19.63 7.91 10.05
C LEU A 268 -18.37 8.01 10.93
N LEU A 269 -17.68 9.16 10.91
CA LEU A 269 -16.53 9.41 11.77
C LEU A 269 -16.95 9.56 13.25
N ALA A 270 -18.06 10.24 13.53
CA ALA A 270 -18.62 10.34 14.88
C ALA A 270 -19.04 8.97 15.42
N ILE A 271 -19.72 8.17 14.59
CA ILE A 271 -20.12 6.79 14.89
C ILE A 271 -18.91 5.94 15.29
N SER A 272 -17.80 6.07 14.56
CA SER A 272 -16.58 5.30 14.86
C SER A 272 -15.97 5.62 16.23
N LYS A 273 -16.20 6.82 16.76
CA LYS A 273 -15.71 7.26 18.08
C LYS A 273 -16.69 6.91 19.21
N VAL A 274 -17.99 6.98 18.95
CA VAL A 274 -19.01 6.68 19.98
C VAL A 274 -19.09 5.16 20.23
N LEU A 275 -18.90 4.35 19.18
CA LEU A 275 -18.92 2.89 19.26
C LEU A 275 -17.56 2.29 19.64
N ASP A 276 -16.72 2.98 20.43
CA ASP A 276 -15.46 2.42 20.93
C ASP A 276 -15.69 1.12 21.75
N SER A 277 -16.88 0.94 22.32
CA SER A 277 -17.32 -0.29 22.99
C SER A 277 -17.62 -1.44 22.01
N ASP A 278 -18.15 -1.14 20.82
CA ASP A 278 -18.35 -2.11 19.73
C ASP A 278 -17.30 -1.93 18.63
N THR A 279 -16.15 -2.58 18.86
CA THR A 279 -15.02 -2.60 17.93
C THR A 279 -15.38 -3.09 16.52
N VAL A 280 -16.45 -3.89 16.35
CA VAL A 280 -16.85 -4.41 15.04
C VAL A 280 -17.52 -3.31 14.24
N ALA A 281 -18.54 -2.67 14.81
CA ALA A 281 -19.26 -1.57 14.18
C ALA A 281 -18.34 -0.38 13.88
N SER A 282 -17.50 0.04 14.83
CA SER A 282 -16.51 1.11 14.61
C SER A 282 -15.56 0.77 13.44
N SER A 283 -15.10 -0.48 13.34
CA SER A 283 -14.23 -0.91 12.24
C SER A 283 -14.94 -0.93 10.89
N GLU A 284 -16.24 -1.25 10.83
CA GLU A 284 -17.00 -1.22 9.58
C GLU A 284 -17.30 0.22 9.14
N ALA A 285 -17.61 1.13 10.08
CA ALA A 285 -17.76 2.56 9.77
C ALA A 285 -16.48 3.14 9.14
N LEU A 286 -15.30 2.88 9.73
CA LEU A 286 -14.02 3.31 9.18
C LEU A 286 -13.72 2.66 7.82
N ARG A 287 -14.14 1.41 7.60
CA ARG A 287 -14.02 0.75 6.28
C ARG A 287 -14.90 1.42 5.22
N CYS A 288 -16.11 1.86 5.57
CA CYS A 288 -16.96 2.65 4.66
C CYS A 288 -16.25 3.93 4.22
N VAL A 289 -15.70 4.68 5.17
CA VAL A 289 -14.95 5.92 4.91
C VAL A 289 -13.71 5.65 4.06
N ALA A 290 -12.92 4.64 4.40
CA ALA A 290 -11.71 4.28 3.65
C ALA A 290 -12.00 3.84 2.21
N ASN A 291 -13.01 2.99 2.00
CA ASN A 291 -13.41 2.55 0.66
C ASN A 291 -13.94 3.72 -0.19
N CYS A 292 -14.73 4.61 0.42
CA CYS A 292 -15.21 5.83 -0.24
C CYS A 292 -14.04 6.71 -0.71
N MET A 293 -13.07 6.99 0.17
CA MET A 293 -11.89 7.79 -0.19
C MET A 293 -10.99 7.12 -1.23
N LEU A 294 -11.02 5.79 -1.34
CA LEU A 294 -10.30 5.06 -2.40
C LEU A 294 -10.96 5.25 -3.77
N LEU A 295 -12.30 5.23 -3.82
CA LEU A 295 -13.08 5.25 -5.05
C LEU A 295 -13.46 6.65 -5.54
N VAL A 296 -13.65 7.62 -4.63
CA VAL A 296 -14.12 8.98 -4.94
C VAL A 296 -13.04 9.97 -4.50
N GLU A 297 -12.46 10.69 -5.43
CA GLU A 297 -11.36 11.62 -5.14
C GLU A 297 -11.84 12.87 -4.41
N GLU A 298 -13.02 13.38 -4.76
CA GLU A 298 -13.65 14.54 -4.11
C GLU A 298 -13.89 14.30 -2.62
N ALA A 299 -14.19 13.05 -2.24
CA ALA A 299 -14.39 12.67 -0.84
C ALA A 299 -13.11 12.88 -0.01
N ARG A 300 -11.91 12.80 -0.59
CA ARG A 300 -10.65 13.07 0.13
C ARG A 300 -10.54 14.55 0.52
N ILE A 301 -10.97 15.45 -0.35
CA ILE A 301 -10.97 16.90 -0.09
C ILE A 301 -12.03 17.23 0.99
N VAL A 302 -13.23 16.68 0.85
CA VAL A 302 -14.33 16.87 1.81
C VAL A 302 -13.95 16.30 3.18
N PHE A 303 -13.27 15.16 3.25
CA PHE A 303 -12.85 14.54 4.51
C PHE A 303 -11.91 15.43 5.34
N VAL A 304 -11.00 16.16 4.68
CA VAL A 304 -10.05 17.06 5.35
C VAL A 304 -10.69 18.41 5.74
N SER A 305 -11.89 18.71 5.23
CA SER A 305 -12.60 19.93 5.56
C SER A 305 -12.86 20.08 7.07
N LYS A 306 -12.99 21.33 7.54
CA LYS A 306 -13.25 21.64 8.95
C LYS A 306 -14.58 21.07 9.46
N ALA A 307 -15.56 20.90 8.58
CA ALA A 307 -16.89 20.40 8.95
C ALA A 307 -16.89 18.90 9.26
N VAL A 308 -16.11 18.11 8.52
CA VAL A 308 -15.94 16.68 8.79
C VAL A 308 -14.91 16.45 9.91
N GLY A 309 -13.84 17.25 9.95
CA GLY A 309 -12.79 17.11 10.96
C GLY A 309 -11.90 15.87 10.76
N GLY A 310 -11.90 15.27 9.57
CA GLY A 310 -11.10 14.09 9.26
C GLY A 310 -9.58 14.33 9.38
N GLY A 311 -9.11 15.55 9.06
CA GLY A 311 -7.72 15.94 9.27
C GLY A 311 -7.28 15.82 10.74
N GLN A 312 -8.10 16.34 11.67
CA GLN A 312 -7.82 16.22 13.11
C GLN A 312 -7.85 14.76 13.57
N ALA A 313 -8.78 13.95 13.06
CA ALA A 313 -8.83 12.53 13.38
C ALA A 313 -7.56 11.78 12.91
N MET A 314 -6.99 12.13 11.75
CA MET A 314 -5.73 11.54 11.27
C MET A 314 -4.53 12.00 12.11
N VAL A 315 -4.52 13.24 12.59
CA VAL A 315 -3.51 13.74 13.53
C VAL A 315 -3.56 12.96 14.84
N SER A 316 -4.74 12.81 15.45
CA SER A 316 -4.92 11.99 16.66
C SER A 316 -4.53 10.53 16.44
N LEU A 317 -4.76 9.98 15.25
CA LEU A 317 -4.32 8.63 14.91
C LEU A 317 -2.78 8.52 14.84
N LEU A 318 -2.09 9.53 14.32
CA LEU A 318 -0.62 9.57 14.31
C LEU A 318 -0.05 9.71 15.73
N GLU A 319 -0.68 10.51 16.58
CA GLU A 319 -0.33 10.60 18.00
C GLU A 319 -0.52 9.25 18.71
N PHE A 320 -1.66 8.59 18.48
CA PHE A 320 -1.90 7.25 18.98
C PHE A 320 -0.86 6.25 18.46
N ALA A 321 -0.51 6.31 17.17
CA ALA A 321 0.51 5.46 16.58
C ALA A 321 1.88 5.68 17.24
N PHE A 322 2.28 6.92 17.47
CA PHE A 322 3.50 7.25 18.20
C PHE A 322 3.50 6.65 19.61
N ASN A 323 2.43 6.87 20.38
CA ASN A 323 2.29 6.32 21.74
C ASN A 323 2.30 4.78 21.74
N LEU A 324 1.65 4.16 20.76
CA LEU A 324 1.67 2.71 20.57
C LEU A 324 3.10 2.22 20.32
N LEU A 325 3.83 2.83 19.38
CA LEU A 325 5.22 2.46 19.06
C LEU A 325 6.16 2.65 20.25
N LEU A 326 5.92 3.67 21.08
CA LEU A 326 6.75 4.00 22.24
C LEU A 326 6.52 3.05 23.43
N HIS A 327 5.27 2.75 23.74
CA HIS A 327 4.90 2.06 24.98
C HIS A 327 4.64 0.56 24.79
N TYR A 328 4.13 0.13 23.63
CA TYR A 328 3.80 -1.28 23.41
C TYR A 328 5.01 -2.22 23.59
N PRO A 329 6.18 -1.94 22.98
CA PRO A 329 7.33 -2.83 23.15
C PRO A 329 7.78 -2.96 24.61
N LYS A 330 7.68 -1.88 25.39
CA LYS A 330 8.03 -1.85 26.82
C LYS A 330 7.10 -2.73 27.66
N ILE A 331 5.83 -2.85 27.28
CA ILE A 331 4.82 -3.65 28.01
C ILE A 331 4.96 -5.14 27.71
N VAL A 332 5.35 -5.49 26.48
CA VAL A 332 5.51 -6.88 26.03
C VAL A 332 6.78 -7.50 26.63
N ASP A 333 7.86 -6.73 26.76
CA ASP A 333 9.16 -7.21 27.26
C ASP A 333 9.26 -7.33 28.79
N VAL A 334 8.18 -7.09 29.54
CA VAL A 334 8.15 -7.38 30.99
C VAL A 334 7.96 -8.89 31.17
N PRO A 335 8.95 -9.61 31.73
CA PRO A 335 8.84 -11.05 31.94
C PRO A 335 7.63 -11.38 32.83
N GLU A 336 6.94 -12.49 32.52
CA GLU A 336 5.72 -12.94 33.21
C GLU A 336 5.90 -13.09 34.74
N SER A 337 7.14 -13.20 35.24
CA SER A 337 7.46 -13.27 36.66
C SER A 337 7.09 -12.03 37.49
N GLU A 338 6.86 -10.86 36.86
CA GLU A 338 6.50 -9.63 37.58
C GLU A 338 4.99 -9.31 37.58
N LYS A 339 4.18 -10.08 36.83
CA LYS A 339 2.74 -9.82 36.69
C LYS A 339 1.88 -10.45 37.78
N GLU A 340 2.40 -11.41 38.56
CA GLU A 340 1.61 -12.14 39.58
C GLU A 340 1.72 -11.60 41.02
N ASP A 341 2.67 -10.71 41.36
CA ASP A 341 2.88 -10.32 42.77
C ASP A 341 2.38 -8.91 43.15
N LYS A 342 1.21 -8.50 42.62
CA LYS A 342 0.45 -7.35 43.17
C LYS A 342 -0.70 -7.81 44.06
N GLY A 343 -0.40 -8.77 44.93
CA GLY A 343 -1.42 -9.46 45.72
C GLY A 343 -0.99 -9.91 47.11
N LYS A 344 0.02 -9.31 47.77
CA LYS A 344 0.15 -9.27 49.24
C LYS A 344 1.32 -8.43 49.68
N GLY A 345 1.06 -7.47 50.58
CA GLY A 345 2.09 -6.65 51.18
C GLY A 345 3.13 -7.47 51.94
N LYS A 346 4.41 -7.26 51.60
CA LYS A 346 5.53 -7.24 52.54
C LYS A 346 6.71 -6.53 51.89
N SER A 347 7.15 -5.47 52.55
CA SER A 347 8.39 -4.74 52.32
C SER A 347 9.58 -5.69 52.13
N LYS A 348 10.26 -5.58 50.99
CA LYS A 348 11.61 -6.11 50.82
C LYS A 348 12.40 -5.16 49.91
N GLU A 349 13.38 -4.51 50.53
CA GLU A 349 14.45 -3.78 49.85
C GLU A 349 15.21 -4.75 48.92
N SER A 350 15.23 -4.46 47.63
CA SER A 350 16.20 -5.04 46.70
C SER A 350 16.37 -4.17 45.46
N LYS A 351 17.52 -3.49 45.43
CA LYS A 351 18.29 -3.02 44.26
C LYS A 351 17.53 -2.30 43.14
N GLU A 352 17.35 -0.99 43.33
CA GLU A 352 17.39 -0.02 42.23
C GLU A 352 18.78 -0.11 41.58
N GLY A 353 18.85 -0.46 40.29
CA GLY A 353 20.13 -0.50 39.57
C GLY A 353 20.06 -0.87 38.09
N ASP A 354 19.19 -1.80 37.68
CA ASP A 354 19.28 -2.40 36.33
C ASP A 354 18.06 -2.22 35.41
N ALA A 355 16.99 -1.54 35.87
CA ALA A 355 15.79 -1.34 35.04
C ALA A 355 15.71 0.05 34.38
N ALA A 356 16.64 0.96 34.69
CA ALA A 356 16.60 2.35 34.26
C ALA A 356 17.32 2.65 32.93
N ASP A 357 18.01 1.66 32.33
CA ASP A 357 18.97 1.93 31.24
C ASP A 357 18.66 1.21 29.92
N LYS A 358 17.39 0.87 29.66
CA LYS A 358 16.98 0.44 28.31
C LYS A 358 16.70 1.67 27.45
N VAL A 359 17.59 1.92 26.50
CA VAL A 359 17.54 3.02 25.54
C VAL A 359 16.34 2.82 24.60
N MET A 360 15.77 3.93 24.12
CA MET A 360 14.69 3.93 23.13
C MET A 360 15.06 3.03 21.92
N GLY A 361 14.29 1.96 21.70
CA GLY A 361 14.51 1.02 20.60
C GLY A 361 15.17 -0.32 20.98
N ASP A 362 15.56 -0.51 22.25
CA ASP A 362 16.13 -1.77 22.75
C ASP A 362 15.08 -2.90 22.89
N CYS A 363 13.82 -2.50 23.02
CA CYS A 363 12.65 -3.37 23.07
C CYS A 363 11.84 -3.16 21.78
N TRP A 364 11.65 -4.21 20.96
CA TRP A 364 10.86 -4.14 19.73
C TRP A 364 10.04 -5.40 19.49
N SER A 365 8.84 -5.23 18.93
CA SER A 365 7.97 -6.33 18.54
C SER A 365 7.75 -6.36 17.03
N ASP A 366 8.03 -7.50 16.40
CA ASP A 366 7.84 -7.73 14.96
C ASP A 366 6.38 -7.51 14.50
N LYS A 367 5.41 -7.52 15.43
CA LYS A 367 4.00 -7.19 15.13
C LYS A 367 3.83 -5.75 14.64
N LEU A 368 4.74 -4.85 15.00
CA LEU A 368 4.72 -3.44 14.62
C LEU A 368 5.46 -3.14 13.31
N ASP A 369 6.13 -4.12 12.71
CA ASP A 369 6.89 -3.95 11.46
C ASP A 369 6.03 -3.35 10.32
N GLY A 370 4.73 -3.66 10.30
CA GLY A 370 3.78 -3.14 9.32
C GLY A 370 3.50 -1.64 9.40
N MET A 371 3.96 -0.96 10.47
CA MET A 371 3.77 0.49 10.65
C MET A 371 4.82 1.32 9.91
N LEU A 372 6.00 0.76 9.63
CA LEU A 372 7.08 1.50 8.98
C LEU A 372 6.75 1.95 7.54
N PRO A 373 6.25 1.09 6.63
CA PRO A 373 6.01 1.51 5.23
C PRO A 373 5.02 2.67 5.08
N PRO A 374 3.87 2.70 5.79
CA PRO A 374 2.98 3.86 5.77
C PRO A 374 3.63 5.16 6.27
N LEU A 375 4.42 5.09 7.35
CA LEU A 375 5.10 6.27 7.91
C LEU A 375 6.16 6.83 6.96
N LEU A 376 6.96 5.97 6.32
CA LEU A 376 7.93 6.38 5.30
C LEU A 376 7.24 7.02 4.09
N ARG A 377 6.12 6.44 3.64
CA ARG A 377 5.31 7.04 2.57
C ARG A 377 4.84 8.43 2.96
N LEU A 378 4.29 8.60 4.17
CA LEU A 378 3.83 9.90 4.65
C LEU A 378 4.97 10.93 4.65
N LEU A 379 6.14 10.61 5.20
CA LEU A 379 7.30 11.51 5.21
C LEU A 379 7.73 11.95 3.81
N ASN A 380 7.72 11.01 2.85
CA ASN A 380 8.15 11.26 1.48
C ASN A 380 7.10 11.95 0.60
N THR A 381 5.80 11.84 0.93
CA THR A 381 4.71 12.43 0.12
C THR A 381 4.15 13.72 0.66
N LEU A 382 4.25 13.97 1.97
CA LEU A 382 3.69 15.18 2.57
C LEU A 382 4.53 16.40 2.18
N PRO A 383 3.93 17.47 1.66
CA PRO A 383 4.64 18.72 1.38
C PRO A 383 5.06 19.42 2.68
N PRO A 384 6.08 20.29 2.65
CA PRO A 384 6.37 21.20 3.76
C PRO A 384 5.15 22.09 4.05
N THR A 385 4.94 22.42 5.33
CA THR A 385 3.81 23.25 5.77
C THR A 385 4.12 24.75 5.66
N PHE A 386 3.09 25.60 5.71
CA PHE A 386 3.20 27.06 5.73
C PHE A 386 2.34 27.61 6.89
N PRO A 387 2.80 28.61 7.67
CA PRO A 387 4.03 29.40 7.52
C PRO A 387 5.32 28.65 7.91
N ALA A 388 5.27 27.80 8.93
CA ALA A 388 6.43 27.02 9.36
C ALA A 388 6.62 25.75 8.49
N PRO A 389 7.82 25.48 7.94
CA PRO A 389 8.10 24.30 7.09
C PRO A 389 7.82 22.95 7.77
N LEU A 390 7.94 22.91 9.10
CA LEU A 390 7.79 21.70 9.92
C LEU A 390 6.68 21.87 10.97
N ALA A 391 5.46 21.51 10.61
CA ALA A 391 4.32 21.47 11.53
C ALA A 391 3.60 20.11 11.50
N VAL A 392 2.62 19.95 12.38
CA VAL A 392 1.68 18.82 12.34
C VAL A 392 1.00 18.77 10.97
N PRO A 393 0.90 17.61 10.30
CA PRO A 393 1.14 16.24 10.78
C PRO A 393 2.58 15.72 10.61
N LEU A 394 3.45 16.44 9.91
CA LEU A 394 4.80 15.98 9.56
C LEU A 394 5.67 15.73 10.80
N THR A 395 5.54 16.59 11.81
CA THR A 395 6.23 16.43 13.11
C THR A 395 5.86 15.10 13.77
N HIS A 396 4.59 14.71 13.83
CA HIS A 396 4.18 13.42 14.42
C HIS A 396 4.71 12.21 13.64
N VAL A 397 4.76 12.30 12.30
CA VAL A 397 5.36 11.24 11.47
C VAL A 397 6.84 11.06 11.80
N ILE A 398 7.59 12.15 11.95
CA ILE A 398 9.01 12.12 12.32
C ILE A 398 9.18 11.52 13.72
N HIS A 399 8.39 11.96 14.70
CA HIS A 399 8.42 11.39 16.06
C HIS A 399 8.14 9.88 16.06
N ALA A 400 7.15 9.42 15.28
CA ALA A 400 6.86 8.00 15.12
C ALA A 400 8.00 7.22 14.43
N LEU A 401 8.69 7.80 13.45
CA LEU A 401 9.80 7.12 12.75
C LEU A 401 11.05 6.95 13.64
N ILE A 402 11.31 7.89 14.56
CA ILE A 402 12.46 7.80 15.47
C ILE A 402 12.34 6.62 16.42
N THR A 403 11.12 6.21 16.80
CA THR A 403 10.91 5.06 17.70
C THR A 403 11.09 3.71 17.01
N VAL A 404 10.98 3.63 15.67
CA VAL A 404 11.05 2.36 14.93
C VAL A 404 12.51 1.94 14.69
N PRO A 405 13.04 0.86 15.30
CA PRO A 405 14.43 0.46 15.17
C PRO A 405 14.77 -0.03 13.75
N VAL A 406 16.07 -0.10 13.44
CA VAL A 406 16.56 -0.69 12.20
C VAL A 406 16.99 -2.14 12.48
N THR A 407 16.02 -3.04 12.55
CA THR A 407 16.26 -4.49 12.68
C THR A 407 16.60 -5.11 11.31
N SER A 408 17.13 -6.34 11.31
CA SER A 408 17.40 -7.07 10.04
C SER A 408 16.15 -7.25 9.17
N SER A 409 14.95 -7.36 9.76
CA SER A 409 13.69 -7.44 9.00
C SER A 409 13.33 -6.12 8.33
N LEU A 410 13.54 -4.99 9.02
CA LEU A 410 13.15 -3.65 8.56
C LEU A 410 14.22 -2.96 7.71
N LYS A 411 15.47 -3.45 7.72
CA LYS A 411 16.59 -2.82 7.01
C LYS A 411 16.32 -2.61 5.51
N SER A 412 15.67 -3.56 4.85
CA SER A 412 15.32 -3.47 3.43
C SER A 412 14.22 -2.43 3.14
N VAL A 413 13.38 -2.13 4.13
CA VAL A 413 12.30 -1.14 4.04
C VAL A 413 12.84 0.26 4.34
N TRP A 414 13.73 0.39 5.32
CA TRP A 414 14.45 1.63 5.62
C TRP A 414 15.37 2.09 4.49
N PHE A 415 16.08 1.13 3.88
CA PHE A 415 17.06 1.38 2.83
C PHE A 415 16.69 0.57 1.58
N PRO A 416 15.67 1.00 0.81
CA PRO A 416 15.37 0.37 -0.47
C PRO A 416 16.57 0.55 -1.41
N VAL A 417 16.82 -0.45 -2.26
CA VAL A 417 17.88 -0.36 -3.28
C VAL A 417 17.49 0.72 -4.29
N LEU A 418 18.07 1.91 -4.13
CA LEU A 418 17.94 3.00 -5.08
C LEU A 418 18.74 2.62 -6.34
N SER A 419 18.06 2.53 -7.47
CA SER A 419 18.76 2.39 -8.75
C SER A 419 19.46 3.72 -9.04
N ASN A 420 20.80 3.68 -9.00
CA ASN A 420 21.76 4.74 -9.35
C ASN A 420 22.14 5.76 -8.25
N PRO A 421 23.38 5.74 -7.73
CA PRO A 421 23.92 6.77 -6.84
C PRO A 421 24.84 7.73 -7.61
N ALA A 422 24.30 8.65 -8.40
CA ALA A 422 25.04 9.82 -8.90
C ALA A 422 24.12 10.89 -9.51
N SER A 423 24.29 12.12 -9.00
CA SER A 423 23.99 13.42 -9.62
C SER A 423 22.56 13.98 -9.63
N PRO A 424 22.35 15.19 -9.06
CA PRO A 424 21.26 16.09 -9.41
C PRO A 424 21.73 17.01 -10.56
N HIS A 425 21.05 17.04 -11.71
CA HIS A 425 20.98 18.19 -12.65
C HIS A 425 20.17 17.81 -13.90
N GLY A 426 19.23 18.69 -14.29
CA GLY A 426 18.97 19.05 -15.69
C GLY A 426 18.21 18.08 -16.59
N SER A 427 17.00 18.49 -16.98
CA SER A 427 16.14 17.93 -18.04
C SER A 427 16.82 17.69 -19.40
N ALA A 428 16.48 16.60 -20.09
CA ALA A 428 16.16 16.59 -21.53
C ALA A 428 15.56 15.25 -21.97
N SER A 429 14.50 15.33 -22.77
CA SER A 429 13.81 14.22 -23.43
C SER A 429 14.64 13.55 -24.52
N SER A 430 14.54 12.23 -24.66
CA SER A 430 14.60 11.59 -25.98
C SER A 430 13.85 10.25 -26.00
N LYS A 431 12.82 10.19 -26.84
CA LYS A 431 12.12 8.98 -27.27
C LYS A 431 13.05 8.15 -28.15
N THR A 432 13.18 6.86 -27.89
CA THR A 432 13.38 5.85 -28.94
C THR A 432 12.74 4.53 -28.51
N SER A 433 11.78 4.11 -29.31
CA SER A 433 11.03 2.86 -29.30
C SER A 433 11.86 1.67 -29.77
N SER A 434 11.57 0.48 -29.22
CA SER A 434 11.27 -0.78 -29.94
C SER A 434 11.82 -2.05 -29.27
N PRO A 435 11.18 -3.23 -29.52
CA PRO A 435 10.76 -4.14 -28.45
C PRO A 435 11.28 -5.58 -28.60
N ALA A 436 11.12 -6.39 -27.53
CA ALA A 436 11.05 -7.86 -27.46
C ALA A 436 11.50 -8.28 -26.05
N SER A 437 11.00 -9.28 -25.33
CA SER A 437 10.16 -10.44 -25.65
C SER A 437 9.69 -11.04 -24.32
N SER A 438 8.39 -11.27 -24.17
CA SER A 438 7.84 -12.10 -23.08
C SER A 438 7.41 -13.44 -23.67
N PRO A 439 7.83 -14.59 -23.12
CA PRO A 439 7.16 -15.85 -23.39
C PRO A 439 5.94 -15.99 -22.50
N ARG A 440 4.84 -16.38 -23.12
CA ARG A 440 3.55 -16.75 -22.55
C ARG A 440 3.43 -18.27 -22.70
N SER A 441 3.11 -18.98 -21.62
CA SER A 441 2.61 -20.37 -21.68
C SER A 441 1.57 -20.53 -20.56
N THR A 442 0.27 -20.53 -20.86
CA THR A 442 -0.58 -21.74 -21.01
C THR A 442 -0.37 -22.78 -19.92
N GLY A 443 -1.43 -23.01 -19.12
CA GLY A 443 -1.45 -24.02 -18.07
C GLY A 443 -1.72 -25.42 -18.58
N ASN A 444 -1.51 -26.40 -17.71
CA ASN A 444 -2.56 -27.32 -17.28
C ASN A 444 -2.05 -28.20 -16.13
N GLU A 445 -3.05 -28.77 -15.45
CA GLU A 445 -3.05 -30.09 -14.81
C GLU A 445 -2.85 -30.26 -13.30
N LEU A 446 -3.84 -31.03 -12.82
CA LEU A 446 -4.10 -31.51 -11.49
C LEU A 446 -3.19 -32.68 -11.13
N GLN A 447 -3.05 -32.84 -9.80
CA GLN A 447 -2.93 -34.09 -9.07
C GLN A 447 -1.51 -34.70 -8.93
N GLN A 448 -0.97 -34.66 -7.72
CA GLN A 448 -0.98 -35.82 -6.81
C GLN A 448 -0.40 -35.45 -5.45
N GLY A 449 -0.96 -36.06 -4.41
CA GLY A 449 -0.71 -35.73 -3.01
C GLY A 449 0.63 -36.22 -2.49
N SER A 450 1.17 -35.46 -1.55
CA SER A 450 2.13 -35.97 -0.57
C SER A 450 1.76 -35.44 0.81
N THR A 451 1.43 -36.40 1.67
CA THR A 451 1.22 -36.32 3.11
C THR A 451 2.24 -35.43 3.84
N GLN A 452 1.75 -34.43 4.59
CA GLN A 452 2.48 -33.85 5.71
C GLN A 452 1.64 -33.87 6.97
N ASN A 453 2.31 -34.28 8.04
CA ASN A 453 1.81 -34.66 9.36
C ASN A 453 0.93 -33.61 10.03
N THR A 454 -0.27 -34.03 10.42
CA THR A 454 -1.11 -33.36 11.40
C THR A 454 -0.65 -33.74 12.81
N SER A 455 -0.12 -32.78 13.56
CA SER A 455 -0.06 -32.83 15.03
C SER A 455 -1.40 -32.32 15.60
N PRO A 456 -1.84 -32.78 16.79
CA PRO A 456 -3.20 -32.57 17.28
C PRO A 456 -3.48 -31.10 17.67
N PRO A 457 -4.75 -30.66 17.69
CA PRO A 457 -5.10 -29.28 17.96
C PRO A 457 -4.86 -28.97 19.44
N HIS A 458 -3.88 -28.12 19.72
CA HIS A 458 -3.81 -27.44 21.02
C HIS A 458 -4.96 -26.44 21.09
N LYS A 459 -5.76 -26.53 22.16
CA LYS A 459 -6.89 -25.66 22.49
C LYS A 459 -6.61 -24.21 22.10
N ASP A 460 -7.41 -23.66 21.19
CA ASP A 460 -7.40 -22.26 20.83
C ASP A 460 -7.62 -21.39 22.09
N ALA A 461 -6.56 -20.80 22.60
CA ALA A 461 -6.69 -19.60 23.40
C ALA A 461 -7.30 -18.55 22.46
N LYS A 462 -8.54 -18.12 22.73
CA LYS A 462 -9.22 -17.05 21.98
C LYS A 462 -8.25 -15.88 21.82
N MET A 463 -7.73 -15.69 20.61
CA MET A 463 -6.86 -14.56 20.29
C MET A 463 -7.62 -13.27 20.60
N GLY A 464 -7.07 -12.44 21.49
CA GLY A 464 -7.71 -11.21 21.92
C GLY A 464 -8.03 -10.28 20.74
N ALA A 465 -9.01 -9.40 20.89
CA ALA A 465 -9.37 -8.43 19.85
C ALA A 465 -8.15 -7.59 19.40
N PHE A 466 -7.27 -7.27 20.34
CA PHE A 466 -6.03 -6.54 20.10
C PHE A 466 -5.01 -7.34 19.27
N ASP A 467 -4.78 -8.63 19.57
CA ASP A 467 -3.90 -9.49 18.75
C ASP A 467 -4.45 -9.73 17.34
N ARG A 468 -5.78 -9.78 17.19
CA ARG A 468 -6.45 -9.80 15.88
C ARG A 468 -6.26 -8.49 15.11
N ALA A 469 -6.16 -7.35 15.79
CA ALA A 469 -5.88 -6.08 15.14
C ALA A 469 -4.41 -6.00 14.70
N LEU A 470 -3.47 -6.38 15.57
CA LEU A 470 -2.03 -6.37 15.27
C LEU A 470 -1.65 -7.33 14.13
N SER A 471 -2.25 -8.51 14.08
CA SER A 471 -2.00 -9.46 12.97
C SER A 471 -2.41 -8.90 11.60
N LYS A 472 -3.36 -7.97 11.53
CA LYS A 472 -3.72 -7.28 10.26
C LYS A 472 -2.62 -6.35 9.77
N PHE A 473 -1.80 -5.77 10.65
CA PHE A 473 -0.62 -5.00 10.23
C PHE A 473 0.46 -5.89 9.60
N ALA A 474 0.65 -7.11 10.12
CA ALA A 474 1.60 -8.08 9.57
C ALA A 474 1.19 -8.62 8.18
N VAL A 475 -0.12 -8.76 7.93
CA VAL A 475 -0.66 -9.19 6.62
C VAL A 475 -0.59 -8.08 5.56
N SER A 476 -0.49 -6.82 5.97
CA SER A 476 -0.35 -5.65 5.08
C SER A 476 0.99 -5.57 4.31
N ARG A 477 1.79 -6.65 4.31
CA ARG A 477 2.94 -6.83 3.41
C ARG A 477 2.56 -6.98 1.92
N ARG A 478 1.27 -6.96 1.58
CA ARG A 478 0.74 -7.21 0.22
C ARG A 478 -0.16 -6.09 -0.33
N SER A 479 0.08 -4.83 -0.01
CA SER A 479 -0.52 -3.73 -0.79
C SER A 479 0.33 -3.45 -2.04
N PRO A 480 -0.16 -3.69 -3.26
CA PRO A 480 0.57 -3.36 -4.48
C PRO A 480 0.26 -1.90 -4.85
N SER A 481 1.21 -1.00 -4.58
CA SER A 481 1.25 0.31 -5.25
C SER A 481 2.66 0.50 -5.80
N PRO A 482 2.83 0.80 -7.10
CA PRO A 482 4.13 0.93 -7.71
C PRO A 482 4.69 2.31 -7.34
N THR A 483 5.35 2.43 -6.20
CA THR A 483 6.10 3.65 -5.89
C THR A 483 7.56 3.34 -6.14
N ASN A 484 8.17 4.09 -7.06
CA ASN A 484 9.62 4.18 -7.21
C ASN A 484 10.30 4.21 -5.82
N PRO A 485 11.47 3.59 -5.65
CA PRO A 485 12.16 3.63 -4.36
C PRO A 485 12.37 5.10 -3.97
N GLN A 486 11.69 5.54 -2.92
CA GLN A 486 11.74 6.92 -2.44
C GLN A 486 12.97 7.10 -1.55
N ASP A 487 13.65 8.22 -1.73
CA ASP A 487 14.85 8.53 -0.98
C ASP A 487 14.53 9.27 0.31
N THR A 488 14.25 8.50 1.36
CA THR A 488 13.93 9.02 2.69
C THR A 488 15.06 9.89 3.26
N LEU A 489 16.32 9.57 2.96
CA LEU A 489 17.46 10.33 3.47
C LEU A 489 17.52 11.71 2.83
N LEU A 490 17.40 11.78 1.50
CA LEU A 490 17.35 13.04 0.77
C LEU A 490 16.17 13.90 1.26
N ARG A 491 14.99 13.29 1.42
CA ARG A 491 13.81 14.01 1.92
C ARG A 491 14.02 14.59 3.32
N ALA A 492 14.62 13.83 4.24
CA ALA A 492 14.91 14.30 5.58
C ALA A 492 15.94 15.44 5.58
N TYR A 493 16.97 15.32 4.73
CA TYR A 493 17.98 16.37 4.52
C TYR A 493 17.35 17.66 3.97
N ASP A 494 16.58 17.57 2.89
CA ASP A 494 15.91 18.72 2.28
C ASP A 494 14.98 19.43 3.27
N LEU A 495 14.22 18.66 4.06
CA LEU A 495 13.37 19.23 5.11
C LEU A 495 14.17 19.96 6.18
N LEU A 496 15.32 19.40 6.60
CA LEU A 496 16.17 20.04 7.59
C LEU A 496 16.80 21.31 7.03
N ASP A 497 17.29 21.29 5.79
CA ASP A 497 17.90 22.45 5.14
C ASP A 497 16.88 23.57 4.88
N VAL A 498 15.68 23.24 4.41
CA VAL A 498 14.59 24.22 4.24
C VAL A 498 14.21 24.83 5.59
N THR A 499 14.14 24.02 6.65
CA THR A 499 13.80 24.50 8.00
C THR A 499 14.91 25.40 8.56
N LEU A 500 16.17 25.01 8.44
CA LEU A 500 17.32 25.83 8.85
C LEU A 500 17.41 27.13 8.04
N SER A 501 17.17 27.08 6.74
CA SER A 501 17.16 28.27 5.87
C SER A 501 16.03 29.24 6.20
N HIS A 502 14.88 28.72 6.64
CA HIS A 502 13.73 29.52 7.04
C HIS A 502 14.00 30.30 8.34
N TYR A 503 14.53 29.63 9.36
CA TYR A 503 14.81 30.27 10.66
C TYR A 503 16.12 31.06 10.68
N MET A 504 17.14 30.64 9.92
CA MET A 504 18.47 31.24 9.89
C MET A 504 18.89 31.54 8.43
N PRO A 505 18.26 32.54 7.76
CA PRO A 505 18.60 32.87 6.39
C PRO A 505 19.99 33.53 6.31
N GLY A 506 20.82 33.07 5.37
CA GLY A 506 22.16 33.62 5.15
C GLY A 506 23.13 33.34 6.30
N ASP A 507 23.79 34.38 6.79
CA ASP A 507 24.85 34.33 7.82
C ASP A 507 24.39 34.88 9.19
N ILE A 508 23.10 34.76 9.48
CA ILE A 508 22.52 35.14 10.77
C ILE A 508 22.98 34.14 11.84
N GLU A 509 23.29 34.63 13.04
CA GLU A 509 23.66 33.79 14.16
C GLU A 509 22.44 33.07 14.72
N ALA A 510 22.60 31.82 15.16
CA ALA A 510 21.49 31.04 15.71
C ALA A 510 20.85 31.67 16.98
N ASP A 511 21.59 32.56 17.67
CA ASP A 511 21.15 33.25 18.88
C ASP A 511 20.52 34.63 18.60
N ASP A 512 20.45 35.07 17.34
CA ASP A 512 19.90 36.38 16.98
C ASP A 512 18.44 36.57 17.42
N LEU A 513 18.09 37.80 17.80
CA LEU A 513 16.75 38.14 18.28
C LEU A 513 15.67 37.84 17.23
N SER A 514 15.98 38.02 15.94
CA SER A 514 15.08 37.74 14.81
C SER A 514 14.64 36.27 14.75
N VAL A 515 15.57 35.33 14.96
CA VAL A 515 15.30 33.89 14.97
C VAL A 515 14.32 33.55 16.11
N ARG A 516 14.53 34.17 17.27
CA ARG A 516 13.72 33.93 18.48
C ARG A 516 12.33 34.54 18.37
N GLU A 517 12.21 35.72 17.77
CA GLU A 517 10.93 36.34 17.47
C GLU A 517 10.14 35.51 16.46
N LEU A 518 10.79 35.07 15.37
CA LEU A 518 10.16 34.24 14.34
C LEU A 518 9.65 32.91 14.90
N CYS A 519 10.45 32.24 15.74
CA CYS A 519 10.03 31.03 16.44
C CYS A 519 8.77 31.30 17.27
N LYS A 520 8.75 32.36 18.09
CA LYS A 520 7.59 32.70 18.93
C LYS A 520 6.34 33.06 18.12
N THR A 521 6.48 33.67 16.95
CA THR A 521 5.34 34.09 16.13
C THR A 521 4.70 32.93 15.38
N GLU A 522 5.51 31.99 14.89
CA GLU A 522 5.01 30.91 14.03
C GLU A 522 4.74 29.61 14.79
N THR A 523 5.46 29.39 15.89
CA THR A 523 5.44 28.14 16.64
C THR A 523 5.38 28.41 18.14
N ASP A 524 4.37 27.90 18.83
CA ASP A 524 4.25 28.01 20.30
C ASP A 524 5.24 27.09 21.06
N SER A 525 6.14 26.41 20.33
CA SER A 525 7.11 25.43 20.83
C SER A 525 8.54 25.90 20.57
N ALA A 526 9.50 25.45 21.39
CA ALA A 526 10.90 25.78 21.18
C ALA A 526 11.42 25.15 19.89
N LEU A 527 12.34 25.84 19.21
CA LEU A 527 13.00 25.34 17.98
C LEU A 527 13.62 23.94 18.21
N ASP A 528 14.15 23.70 19.40
CA ASP A 528 14.66 22.41 19.86
C ASP A 528 13.63 21.27 19.67
N ASP A 529 12.38 21.47 20.09
CA ASP A 529 11.36 20.42 20.06
C ASP A 529 10.93 20.08 18.62
N ILE A 530 11.08 21.03 17.71
CA ILE A 530 10.69 20.90 16.30
C ILE A 530 11.82 20.24 15.51
N MET A 531 13.05 20.71 15.64
CA MET A 531 14.17 20.31 14.80
C MET A 531 14.94 19.09 15.33
N CYS A 532 15.07 18.92 16.66
CA CYS A 532 15.81 17.80 17.23
C CYS A 532 15.32 16.43 16.72
N PRO A 533 14.00 16.15 16.64
CA PRO A 533 13.51 14.88 16.10
C PRO A 533 14.02 14.61 14.68
N LEU A 534 14.02 15.61 13.80
CA LEU A 534 14.49 15.45 12.42
C LEU A 534 16.00 15.19 12.35
N VAL A 535 16.79 15.91 13.16
CA VAL A 535 18.24 15.70 13.27
C VAL A 535 18.53 14.28 13.79
N LEU A 536 17.82 13.85 14.83
CA LEU A 536 17.96 12.49 15.39
C LEU A 536 17.60 11.40 14.37
N LEU A 537 16.57 11.61 13.55
CA LEU A 537 16.20 10.69 12.48
C LEU A 537 17.34 10.56 11.46
N ILE A 538 17.96 11.68 11.05
CA ILE A 538 19.10 11.67 10.13
C ILE A 538 20.30 10.95 10.76
N THR A 539 20.65 11.27 12.00
CA THR A 539 21.73 10.61 12.75
C THR A 539 21.53 9.10 12.82
N LYS A 540 20.29 8.66 13.08
CA LYS A 540 19.91 7.24 13.08
C LYS A 540 20.09 6.58 11.72
N LEU A 541 19.70 7.23 10.63
CA LEU A 541 19.88 6.73 9.27
C LEU A 541 21.37 6.60 8.92
N CYS A 542 22.21 7.54 9.35
CA CYS A 542 23.68 7.51 9.16
C CYS A 542 24.36 6.40 9.98
N ASN A 543 23.95 6.19 11.23
CA ASN A 543 24.48 5.13 12.09
C ASN A 543 24.11 3.73 11.58
N SER A 544 22.89 3.59 11.04
CA SER A 544 22.36 2.28 10.63
C SER A 544 22.72 1.89 9.19
N GLY A 545 23.05 2.85 8.33
CA GLY A 545 23.34 2.63 6.90
C GLY A 545 24.64 3.29 6.44
N GLU A 546 25.65 2.49 6.10
CA GLU A 546 26.94 2.99 5.60
C GLU A 546 26.81 3.78 4.28
N ALA A 547 25.96 3.31 3.35
CA ALA A 547 25.69 4.03 2.11
C ALA A 547 25.04 5.40 2.37
N SER A 548 24.08 5.46 3.30
CA SER A 548 23.42 6.70 3.72
C SER A 548 24.42 7.67 4.33
N ARG A 549 25.32 7.18 5.18
CA ARG A 549 26.39 7.98 5.79
C ARG A 549 27.35 8.56 4.76
N LYS A 550 27.84 7.75 3.82
CA LYS A 550 28.72 8.21 2.72
C LYS A 550 28.05 9.26 1.84
N ARG A 551 26.76 9.07 1.51
CA ARG A 551 25.96 10.04 0.76
C ARG A 551 25.76 11.35 1.52
N MET A 552 25.38 11.27 2.79
CA MET A 552 25.22 12.45 3.65
C MET A 552 26.55 13.20 3.80
N ARG A 553 27.68 12.48 3.95
CA ARG A 553 29.01 13.08 3.97
C ARG A 553 29.32 13.82 2.68
N ALA A 554 29.04 13.23 1.52
CA ALA A 554 29.26 13.88 0.23
C ALA A 554 28.41 15.14 0.03
N TRP A 555 27.23 15.23 0.66
CA TRP A 555 26.38 16.42 0.61
C TRP A 555 26.83 17.54 1.55
N ILE A 556 27.19 17.20 2.79
CA ILE A 556 27.57 18.20 3.81
C ILE A 556 29.04 18.61 3.66
N LEU A 557 29.93 17.66 3.36
CA LEU A 557 31.39 17.80 3.32
C LEU A 557 31.96 17.28 1.98
N PRO A 558 31.68 17.95 0.86
CA PRO A 558 32.25 17.57 -0.43
C PRO A 558 33.78 17.74 -0.45
N GLU A 559 34.48 16.95 -1.27
CA GLU A 559 35.94 17.04 -1.41
C GLU A 559 36.38 18.37 -2.05
N ASP A 560 35.52 18.95 -2.91
CA ASP A 560 35.72 20.24 -3.59
C ASP A 560 35.25 21.45 -2.76
N LEU A 561 35.12 21.31 -1.44
CA LEU A 561 34.66 22.38 -0.57
C LEU A 561 35.62 23.58 -0.60
N ASP A 562 35.07 24.78 -0.86
CA ASP A 562 35.83 26.03 -0.76
C ASP A 562 36.18 26.35 0.70
N ARG A 563 37.49 26.39 0.97
CA ARG A 563 38.12 26.61 2.29
C ARG A 563 38.88 27.94 2.36
N THR A 564 38.63 28.88 1.44
CA THR A 564 39.28 30.19 1.42
C THR A 564 38.74 31.14 2.50
N SER A 565 37.44 31.07 2.78
CA SER A 565 36.80 31.79 3.89
C SER A 565 36.59 30.87 5.10
N PRO A 566 36.38 31.44 6.30
CA PRO A 566 35.93 30.67 7.45
C PRO A 566 34.63 29.92 7.15
N LEU A 567 34.52 28.69 7.66
CA LEU A 567 33.40 27.79 7.36
C LEU A 567 32.10 28.25 8.01
N GLU A 568 32.21 28.99 9.11
CA GLU A 568 31.11 29.57 9.89
C GLU A 568 30.43 30.75 9.20
N THR A 569 31.04 31.41 8.21
CA THR A 569 30.45 32.55 7.47
C THR A 569 29.59 32.07 6.28
N ARG A 570 29.60 30.77 5.99
CA ARG A 570 28.94 30.23 4.80
C ARG A 570 27.41 30.27 4.95
N PRO A 571 26.66 30.67 3.92
CA PRO A 571 25.20 30.65 3.95
C PRO A 571 24.61 29.25 3.71
N ASP A 572 25.45 28.24 3.45
CA ASP A 572 25.01 26.87 3.16
C ASP A 572 24.64 26.09 4.43
N PHE A 573 24.06 24.90 4.24
CA PHE A 573 23.71 23.96 5.31
C PHE A 573 24.85 23.74 6.31
N LEU A 574 26.09 23.49 5.82
CA LEU A 574 27.26 23.28 6.68
C LEU A 574 27.55 24.50 7.56
N GLY A 575 27.53 25.71 7.01
CA GLY A 575 27.79 26.93 7.77
C GLY A 575 26.73 27.15 8.86
N ARG A 576 25.45 26.94 8.52
CA ARG A 576 24.34 26.97 9.49
C ARG A 576 24.55 25.95 10.62
N CYS A 577 24.95 24.71 10.29
CA CYS A 577 25.25 23.69 11.30
C CYS A 577 26.43 24.06 12.20
N ILE A 578 27.50 24.66 11.65
CA ILE A 578 28.66 25.10 12.44
C ILE A 578 28.27 26.24 13.39
N ARG A 579 27.55 27.26 12.91
CA ARG A 579 27.02 28.34 13.76
C ARG A 579 26.13 27.79 14.89
N LEU A 580 25.33 26.78 14.58
CA LEU A 580 24.47 26.10 15.56
C LEU A 580 25.27 25.36 16.66
N LEU A 581 26.51 24.92 16.40
CA LEU A 581 27.38 24.33 17.45
C LEU A 581 27.81 25.36 18.51
N PHE A 582 27.78 26.65 18.18
CA PHE A 582 28.11 27.74 19.10
C PHE A 582 26.90 28.30 19.84
N CYS A 583 25.69 27.91 19.46
CA CYS A 583 24.45 28.41 20.02
C CYS A 583 24.34 28.16 21.54
N VAL A 584 23.87 29.17 22.28
CA VAL A 584 23.62 29.09 23.73
C VAL A 584 22.15 28.88 24.04
N HIS A 585 21.24 29.40 23.21
CA HIS A 585 19.79 29.33 23.47
C HIS A 585 19.16 27.99 23.13
N HIS A 586 19.79 27.20 22.25
CA HIS A 586 19.28 25.93 21.74
C HIS A 586 20.23 24.75 22.04
N PRO A 587 20.46 24.42 23.34
CA PRO A 587 21.46 23.44 23.72
C PRO A 587 21.17 22.03 23.21
N ARG A 588 19.90 21.59 23.19
CA ARG A 588 19.55 20.24 22.70
C ARG A 588 19.78 20.11 21.20
N LEU A 589 19.43 21.17 20.45
CA LEU A 589 19.61 21.19 19.01
C LEU A 589 21.09 21.29 18.62
N LYS A 590 21.87 22.07 19.37
CA LYS A 590 23.33 22.11 19.27
C LYS A 590 23.94 20.72 19.45
N ASP A 591 23.61 20.03 20.54
CA ASP A 591 24.17 18.70 20.84
C ASP A 591 23.73 17.67 19.79
N ALA A 592 22.45 17.68 19.39
CA ALA A 592 21.94 16.80 18.34
C ALA A 592 22.62 17.03 16.98
N THR A 593 22.90 18.29 16.62
CA THR A 593 23.60 18.66 15.38
C THR A 593 25.05 18.21 15.42
N GLY A 594 25.73 18.36 16.56
CA GLY A 594 27.07 17.82 16.76
C GLY A 594 27.11 16.30 16.64
N GLU A 595 26.15 15.60 17.24
CA GLU A 595 26.00 14.14 17.10
C GLU A 595 25.77 13.71 15.66
N MET A 596 24.97 14.47 14.90
CA MET A 596 24.76 14.23 13.47
C MET A 596 26.08 14.36 12.67
N LEU A 597 26.83 15.45 12.86
CA LEU A 597 28.10 15.67 12.17
C LEU A 597 29.14 14.60 12.54
N TYR A 598 29.17 14.19 13.80
CA TYR A 598 30.01 13.11 14.29
C TYR A 598 29.65 11.76 13.65
N ALA A 599 28.36 11.42 13.59
CA ALA A 599 27.86 10.21 12.95
C ALA A 599 28.16 10.19 11.43
N VAL A 600 28.12 11.34 10.75
CA VAL A 600 28.50 11.47 9.33
C VAL A 600 30.00 11.20 9.12
N CYS A 601 30.83 11.53 10.12
CA CYS A 601 32.28 11.31 10.13
C CYS A 601 32.69 9.94 10.71
N ASP A 602 31.90 8.89 10.47
CA ASP A 602 32.16 7.51 10.94
C ASP A 602 32.31 7.39 12.47
N SER A 603 31.74 8.33 13.23
CA SER A 603 31.89 8.42 14.68
C SER A 603 33.37 8.50 15.12
N ASP A 604 34.20 9.18 14.33
CA ASP A 604 35.61 9.45 14.62
C ASP A 604 35.85 10.97 14.74
N ALA A 605 36.38 11.38 15.89
CA ALA A 605 36.73 12.78 16.17
C ALA A 605 37.82 13.28 15.22
N ASN A 606 38.79 12.44 14.84
CA ASN A 606 39.89 12.85 13.96
C ASN A 606 39.41 13.18 12.56
N VAL A 607 38.49 12.36 12.05
CA VAL A 607 37.84 12.60 10.75
C VAL A 607 37.03 13.90 10.82
N LEU A 608 36.21 14.08 11.86
CA LEU A 608 35.44 15.32 12.02
C LEU A 608 36.33 16.58 12.10
N MET A 609 37.40 16.54 12.91
CA MET A 609 38.37 17.64 13.05
C MET A 609 39.06 17.96 11.73
N SER A 610 39.44 16.94 10.95
CA SER A 610 40.10 17.16 9.66
C SER A 610 39.19 17.83 8.62
N TYR A 611 37.88 17.57 8.66
CA TYR A 611 36.95 18.21 7.73
C TYR A 611 36.55 19.62 8.16
N VAL A 612 36.22 19.83 9.44
CA VAL A 612 35.56 21.05 9.94
C VAL A 612 36.52 21.99 10.68
N GLY A 613 37.68 21.50 11.12
CA GLY A 613 38.64 22.22 11.97
C GLY A 613 38.33 22.05 13.46
N TYR A 614 39.37 21.88 14.28
CA TYR A 614 39.23 21.67 15.72
C TYR A 614 38.47 22.80 16.43
N GLY A 615 38.73 24.07 16.07
CA GLY A 615 38.10 25.23 16.73
C GLY A 615 36.57 25.22 16.65
N ASN A 616 36.03 24.73 15.53
CA ASN A 616 34.59 24.66 15.29
C ASN A 616 33.87 23.56 16.06
N VAL A 617 34.58 22.46 16.39
CA VAL A 617 33.99 21.28 17.02
C VAL A 617 34.49 21.05 18.46
N ALA A 618 35.46 21.84 18.94
CA ALA A 618 36.08 21.67 20.26
C ALA A 618 35.04 21.67 21.39
N GLY A 619 34.08 22.60 21.36
CA GLY A 619 33.02 22.66 22.38
C GLY A 619 32.14 21.41 22.40
N PHE A 620 31.80 20.87 21.23
CA PHE A 620 31.04 19.63 21.12
C PHE A 620 31.86 18.41 21.58
N LEU A 621 33.11 18.28 21.13
CA LEU A 621 33.99 17.17 21.51
C LEU A 621 34.28 17.17 23.02
N PHE A 622 34.43 18.36 23.62
CA PHE A 622 34.55 18.52 25.06
C PHE A 622 33.30 18.02 25.80
N ASN A 623 32.10 18.46 25.37
CA ASN A 623 30.84 18.00 25.96
C ASN A 623 30.63 16.49 25.82
N LYS A 624 31.08 15.91 24.71
CA LYS A 624 31.05 14.47 24.45
C LYS A 624 32.06 13.67 25.29
N GLY A 625 32.98 14.34 26.00
CA GLY A 625 34.03 13.71 26.79
C GLY A 625 35.23 13.22 25.97
N ILE A 626 35.30 13.58 24.68
CA ILE A 626 36.41 13.24 23.79
C ILE A 626 37.41 14.40 23.80
N LEU A 627 38.31 14.39 24.79
CA LEU A 627 39.43 15.32 24.87
C LEU A 627 40.52 14.90 23.86
N SER A 628 40.26 15.06 22.57
CA SER A 628 41.31 14.92 21.54
C SER A 628 41.97 16.27 21.32
N ALA A 629 43.26 16.37 21.63
CA ALA A 629 44.11 17.40 21.07
C ALA A 629 44.26 17.15 19.55
N PRO A 630 44.44 18.18 18.71
CA PRO A 630 44.69 17.97 17.29
C PRO A 630 45.87 17.01 17.10
N PRO A 631 45.75 15.94 16.29
CA PRO A 631 46.85 15.03 16.07
C PRO A 631 48.02 15.80 15.43
N ALA A 632 49.15 15.81 16.13
CA ALA A 632 50.41 16.34 15.61
C ALA A 632 50.97 15.35 14.58
N GLY A 633 50.39 15.36 13.38
CA GLY A 633 50.83 14.58 12.24
C GLY A 633 50.48 13.08 12.31
N SER A 634 49.90 12.62 11.20
CA SER A 634 49.79 11.23 10.76
C SER A 634 48.56 10.42 11.20
N ALA A 635 47.96 9.80 10.18
CA ALA A 635 47.00 8.69 10.19
C ALA A 635 45.49 9.00 10.30
N SER A 636 44.94 9.89 9.47
CA SER A 636 43.50 9.82 9.13
C SER A 636 43.28 9.85 7.61
N ALA A 637 42.21 9.19 7.15
CA ALA A 637 41.84 9.02 5.74
C ALA A 637 41.22 10.29 5.11
N ALA A 638 41.61 11.47 5.59
CA ALA A 638 40.98 12.74 5.27
C ALA A 638 41.92 13.68 4.48
N PRO A 639 41.37 14.62 3.70
CA PRO A 639 42.17 15.51 2.87
C PRO A 639 42.99 16.48 3.72
N HIS A 640 44.31 16.27 3.79
CA HIS A 640 45.27 17.25 4.34
C HIS A 640 45.60 18.36 3.33
N ILE A 641 45.20 18.18 2.08
CA ILE A 641 45.47 19.06 0.96
C ILE A 641 44.16 19.19 0.19
N THR A 642 43.77 20.42 -0.15
CA THR A 642 42.63 20.68 -1.05
C THR A 642 42.90 20.06 -2.45
N PRO A 643 41.88 19.80 -3.27
CA PRO A 643 42.10 19.39 -4.67
C PRO A 643 42.93 20.43 -5.47
N SER A 644 43.00 21.68 -4.99
CA SER A 644 43.85 22.76 -5.53
C SER A 644 45.31 22.72 -5.03
N GLY A 645 45.70 21.76 -4.19
CA GLY A 645 47.07 21.62 -3.69
C GLY A 645 47.42 22.44 -2.45
N ALA A 646 46.47 23.16 -1.84
CA ALA A 646 46.72 24.00 -0.67
C ALA A 646 46.58 23.22 0.66
N GLU A 647 47.53 23.43 1.59
CA GLU A 647 47.55 22.82 2.93
C GLU A 647 46.43 23.39 3.81
N ILE A 648 45.70 22.52 4.51
CA ILE A 648 44.58 22.88 5.40
C ILE A 648 45.08 22.98 6.83
N ASP A 649 44.77 24.09 7.53
CA ASP A 649 45.06 24.22 8.95
C ASP A 649 44.09 23.35 9.78
N PRO A 650 44.59 22.38 10.57
CA PRO A 650 43.75 21.50 11.37
C PRO A 650 42.95 22.23 12.48
N ILE A 651 43.34 23.45 12.85
CA ILE A 651 42.65 24.23 13.88
C ILE A 651 41.43 24.94 13.29
N THR A 652 41.60 25.67 12.19
CA THR A 652 40.53 26.48 11.58
C THR A 652 39.74 25.75 10.49
N GLY A 653 40.29 24.67 9.91
CA GLY A 653 39.70 23.97 8.77
C GLY A 653 39.79 24.75 7.45
N THR A 654 40.47 25.90 7.44
CA THR A 654 40.67 26.75 6.26
C THR A 654 42.03 26.54 5.63
N VAL A 655 42.22 27.04 4.41
CA VAL A 655 43.55 27.06 3.78
C VAL A 655 44.51 27.87 4.66
N LYS A 656 45.67 27.28 4.95
CA LYS A 656 46.72 27.91 5.74
C LYS A 656 47.16 29.19 5.04
N THR A 657 46.67 30.31 5.55
CA THR A 657 47.17 31.63 5.17
C THR A 657 48.45 31.82 5.96
N GLU A 658 49.58 32.04 5.27
CA GLU A 658 50.80 32.47 5.95
C GLU A 658 50.47 33.75 6.70
N LYS A 659 50.42 33.68 8.05
CA LYS A 659 50.31 34.89 8.85
C LYS A 659 51.46 35.80 8.41
N PRO A 660 51.21 37.05 8.02
CA PRO A 660 52.30 37.97 7.73
C PRO A 660 53.22 37.93 8.95
N SER A 661 54.49 37.61 8.75
CA SER A 661 55.47 37.69 9.81
C SER A 661 55.40 39.11 10.33
N ILE A 662 54.86 39.28 11.54
CA ILE A 662 54.89 40.56 12.21
C ILE A 662 56.36 40.78 12.53
N GLU A 663 57.10 41.37 11.59
CA GLU A 663 58.39 41.98 11.85
C GLU A 663 58.12 43.21 12.72
N MET A 664 57.72 42.97 13.97
CA MET A 664 57.70 44.01 14.99
C MET A 664 59.14 44.49 15.12
N THR A 665 59.31 45.79 14.97
CA THR A 665 60.57 46.46 15.31
C THR A 665 60.90 46.19 16.79
N GLU A 666 62.18 46.20 17.15
CA GLU A 666 62.62 45.91 18.51
C GLU A 666 61.97 46.86 19.54
N GLU A 667 61.70 48.10 19.12
CA GLU A 667 60.99 49.13 19.89
C GLU A 667 59.51 48.78 20.13
N GLU A 668 58.80 48.23 19.13
CA GLU A 668 57.41 47.78 19.31
C GLU A 668 57.32 46.55 20.21
N LYS A 669 58.33 45.67 20.17
CA LYS A 669 58.42 44.51 21.09
C LYS A 669 58.63 44.95 22.53
N GLU A 670 59.50 45.94 22.76
CA GLU A 670 59.73 46.50 24.10
C GLU A 670 58.46 47.19 24.62
N ALA A 671 57.76 47.96 23.81
CA ALA A 671 56.50 48.61 24.19
C ALA A 671 55.37 47.60 24.51
N GLU A 672 55.23 46.52 23.73
CA GLU A 672 54.29 45.44 24.07
C GLU A 672 54.72 44.67 25.33
N ALA A 673 56.03 44.45 25.53
CA ALA A 673 56.55 43.81 26.74
C ALA A 673 56.27 44.64 28.00
N GLU A 674 56.42 45.97 27.94
CA GLU A 674 56.04 46.88 29.03
C GLU A 674 54.53 46.81 29.31
N LYS A 675 53.70 46.80 28.27
CA LYS A 675 52.25 46.67 28.42
C LYS A 675 51.86 45.34 29.06
N LEU A 676 52.52 44.24 28.68
CA LEU A 676 52.34 42.93 29.28
C LEU A 676 52.82 42.89 30.74
N PHE A 677 53.94 43.56 31.06
CA PHE A 677 54.41 43.69 32.43
C PHE A 677 53.36 44.36 33.33
N VAL A 678 52.78 45.47 32.89
CA VAL A 678 51.72 46.18 33.62
C VAL A 678 50.47 45.31 33.76
N LEU A 679 50.11 44.54 32.74
CA LEU A 679 48.98 43.61 32.78
C LEU A 679 49.22 42.47 33.80
N PHE A 680 50.40 41.87 33.80
CA PHE A 680 50.76 40.80 34.74
C PHE A 680 50.87 41.31 36.19
N ASP A 681 51.41 42.51 36.41
CA ASP A 681 51.44 43.15 37.74
C ASP A 681 50.03 43.50 38.24
N ARG A 682 49.16 44.00 37.34
CA ARG A 682 47.75 44.23 37.66
C ARG A 682 47.01 42.93 38.00
N LEU A 683 47.33 41.83 37.31
CA LEU A 683 46.74 40.51 37.52
C LEU A 683 47.21 39.85 38.83
N GLU A 684 48.48 40.04 39.20
CA GLU A 684 49.01 39.69 40.54
C GLU A 684 48.27 40.48 41.62
N ARG A 685 48.13 41.79 41.44
CA ARG A 685 47.48 42.67 42.42
C ARG A 685 45.98 42.40 42.56
N SER A 686 45.32 41.91 41.52
CA SER A 686 43.92 41.46 41.58
C SER A 686 43.77 40.05 42.17
N GLY A 687 44.86 39.37 42.52
CA GLY A 687 44.85 38.04 43.14
C GLY A 687 44.46 36.90 42.19
N ALA A 688 44.37 37.16 40.89
CA ALA A 688 43.99 36.17 39.88
C ALA A 688 45.15 35.23 39.50
N LEU A 689 46.39 35.60 39.85
CA LEU A 689 47.58 34.79 39.65
C LEU A 689 48.45 34.81 40.92
N PRO A 690 48.87 33.65 41.45
CA PRO A 690 49.82 33.62 42.55
C PRO A 690 51.20 34.10 42.08
N PRO A 691 51.96 34.85 42.91
CA PRO A 691 53.22 35.50 42.50
C PRO A 691 54.30 34.52 42.02
N ASN A 692 54.24 33.25 42.43
CA ASN A 692 55.16 32.20 42.00
C ASN A 692 54.88 31.64 40.59
N GLN A 693 53.68 31.88 40.03
CA GLN A 693 53.31 31.45 38.68
C GLN A 693 53.37 32.58 37.65
N ASN A 694 53.77 33.79 38.06
CA ASN A 694 53.91 34.89 37.10
C ASN A 694 55.12 34.63 36.16
N PRO A 695 54.87 34.46 34.85
CA PRO A 695 55.93 34.23 33.88
C PRO A 695 56.94 35.38 33.83
N MET A 696 56.53 36.62 34.10
CA MET A 696 57.44 37.78 34.11
C MET A 696 58.41 37.74 35.29
N ARG A 697 57.95 37.39 36.50
CA ARG A 697 58.85 37.25 37.66
C ARG A 697 59.79 36.07 37.51
N LYS A 698 59.33 34.98 36.89
CA LYS A 698 60.18 33.83 36.56
C LYS A 698 61.25 34.21 35.54
N ALA A 699 60.92 34.98 34.52
CA ALA A 699 61.88 35.46 33.52
C ALA A 699 62.91 36.45 34.12
N ILE A 700 62.49 37.31 35.06
CA ILE A 700 63.38 38.19 35.84
C ILE A 700 64.29 37.35 36.76
N ALA A 701 63.75 36.36 37.45
CA ALA A 701 64.52 35.46 38.32
C ALA A 701 65.52 34.59 37.54
N GLU A 702 65.20 34.22 36.30
CA GLU A 702 66.08 33.50 35.39
C GLU A 702 67.10 34.42 34.66
N GLY A 703 67.08 35.74 34.92
CA GLY A 703 68.01 36.70 34.31
C GLY A 703 67.81 36.91 32.81
N LYS A 704 66.62 36.61 32.28
CA LYS A 704 66.29 36.73 30.85
C LYS A 704 65.69 38.09 30.47
N LEU A 705 65.27 38.88 31.44
CA LEU A 705 65.02 40.31 31.29
C LEU A 705 66.08 41.05 32.12
N GLY A 706 67.02 41.67 31.43
CA GLY A 706 68.08 42.50 32.00
C GLY A 706 67.80 43.97 31.75
#